data_AF-W2C294-F1
#
_entry.id   AF-W2C294-F1
#
_cell.length_a   1.000
_cell.length_b   1.000
_cell.length_c   1.000
_cell.angle_alpha   90.00
_cell.angle_beta   90.00
_cell.angle_gamma   90.00
#
_symmetry.space_group_name_H-M   'P 1'
#
loop_
_entity.id
_entity.type
_entity.pdbx_description
1 polymer ?
#
loop_
_entity_poly.entity_id
_entity_poly.type
_entity_poly.pdbx_seq_one_letter_code
_entity_poly.pdbx_strand_id
1 'polypeptide(L)'
;MLHASDEQVALFDELAAAVPPHPDADFMPMLNASSVSWIFPFMKALDNACETYQGGWDRAILGLGLYIRIEEFLLEDLRFLTYFPESRHALIRSRAEQKLRRAQVRREALRMLRSGLAEAFTTDLAEKVETPGILLYQPEEKADLTTALLLHDPEALTVGITNYLRLIRYFVEQETGLCPPEYWIETCEALIARECEAMDETLLTGLITPEVRQRAEGLVRTAGALFLLCKAADREIDMVRRLMFYRYLCVLDERHLPPLKNLMLSTFLKHNCRPPEYTWEELIGFSLPSFVGKIAYFTENIPEDRRPYTLEGKGLFTLAERRITLAPFDNPLAGRRMHKLLTLWDGSLRINSFQKPTADLSAVAADNELPAKIWADAAADFKRKKTVFERHETKELPPVNALLKIRITALHPAYPSLAFATVEDDMYEGNGAIHLSQVTRIKQLTSLSGIFAVGDLVTARVIEVSENKRLRFSILDEISKSIATRFHPGEYTYARLISKNENSYRWISEKGYPLYTVPSPLDEVEPELDDLYMLRLTHVNRTGYVRAEIEEMAPEDMEIDPQKAIADLVGYYVDERLADYTEEGVADELHESHAEVPGRLSPNYVRQLIYLIDLYTESTDDHVLRFNLCQTARLLADMIEEANIVAYYDRRILYLTELHHFINRQAVTVSVIDAEAIQRFPRLAHARTVLSLLALDKDDPAAIDTLRQGMQSERKLTADLARLLLIRLLAGQTYPDLYAEADAEVRSLLAVEEEEDPDGESEEIDFGRETNTREFKSTIVFPPNSNGMADIDRQMERILWAICGFLNAEGGVLFIGVNDIGYPKGIEPDLSYLHANVDKYQLIIRNYIVKELGKDINGLIRFDFHVFSGKTVCAISVPAYHEVVFFRDVVWQRQGNSTRPLDLPDIRLLKERRKNLRPALRITTPAFGEAKEEAEREVEKVFPVSIPTYTPTVVAKPRPTAKPERPASPADDEPDRIATSALAPRREQEPTAYFSILRSGHFVITHEEPHRSDARLTLPIYDDDSDGYLIYVYENGYANRVAVSTLLSKKPDYEYANAMFGQSSLLFAALARPDDTLYLKVSSKSGEYLRTLSLKTIKLNTDLSLRGTALYTVPFGRIVQIDLLNKEQAREVENIRSETPTTLGIPAQSFSVIRTAMYLSELLNGER
;
A
#
# COMPACT_ATOMS: atom_id res chain seq x y z
N MET A 1 1.99 -7.29 62.96
CA MET A 1 0.92 -8.30 62.99
C MET A 1 0.02 -8.30 64.24
N LEU A 2 0.31 -7.54 65.31
CA LEU A 2 -0.47 -7.59 66.57
C LEU A 2 -1.97 -7.21 66.47
N HIS A 3 -2.46 -6.78 65.29
CA HIS A 3 -3.85 -6.41 65.03
C HIS A 3 -4.43 -6.99 63.71
N ALA A 4 -3.78 -8.01 63.13
CA ALA A 4 -4.29 -8.70 61.95
C ALA A 4 -5.47 -9.60 62.32
N SER A 5 -6.50 -9.71 61.47
CA SER A 5 -7.57 -10.71 61.66
C SER A 5 -7.04 -12.12 61.39
N ASP A 6 -7.70 -13.15 61.94
CA ASP A 6 -7.32 -14.55 61.70
C ASP A 6 -7.26 -14.89 60.19
N GLU A 7 -8.16 -14.30 59.40
CA GLU A 7 -8.17 -14.41 57.94
C GLU A 7 -6.97 -13.73 57.26
N GLN A 8 -6.48 -12.62 57.80
CA GLN A 8 -5.29 -11.93 57.28
C GLN A 8 -3.99 -12.67 57.64
N VAL A 9 -3.95 -13.32 58.80
CA VAL A 9 -2.83 -14.18 59.20
C VAL A 9 -2.80 -15.44 58.32
N ALA A 10 -3.96 -16.06 58.07
CA ALA A 10 -4.07 -17.18 57.15
C ALA A 10 -3.61 -16.82 55.71
N LEU A 11 -3.96 -15.62 55.22
CA LEU A 11 -3.49 -15.13 53.91
C LEU A 11 -1.96 -14.95 53.88
N PHE A 12 -1.36 -14.48 54.97
CA PHE A 12 0.10 -14.37 55.08
C PHE A 12 0.76 -15.75 55.05
N ASP A 13 0.26 -16.71 55.84
CA ASP A 13 0.80 -18.07 55.91
C ASP A 13 0.70 -18.79 54.56
N GLU A 14 -0.39 -18.55 53.82
CA GLU A 14 -0.56 -19.06 52.47
C GLU A 14 0.45 -18.47 51.48
N LEU A 15 0.63 -17.14 51.48
CA LEU A 15 1.62 -16.47 50.61
C LEU A 15 3.06 -16.85 50.98
N ALA A 16 3.32 -17.16 52.25
CA ALA A 16 4.61 -17.65 52.72
C ALA A 16 4.88 -19.12 52.31
N ALA A 17 3.82 -19.91 52.12
CA ALA A 17 3.90 -21.29 51.65
C ALA A 17 3.87 -21.40 50.11
N ALA A 18 3.37 -20.38 49.41
CA ALA A 18 3.27 -20.34 47.95
C ALA A 18 4.63 -20.07 47.29
N VAL A 19 4.82 -20.61 46.08
CA VAL A 19 5.98 -20.27 45.24
C VAL A 19 5.81 -18.85 44.71
N PRO A 20 6.79 -17.94 44.90
CA PRO A 20 6.64 -16.55 44.49
C PRO A 20 6.54 -16.45 42.94
N PRO A 21 5.60 -15.63 42.41
CA PRO A 21 5.37 -15.51 40.96
C PRO A 21 6.53 -14.80 40.23
N HIS A 22 7.27 -13.94 40.93
CA HIS A 22 8.48 -13.27 40.45
C HIS A 22 9.56 -13.29 41.53
N PRO A 23 10.86 -13.30 41.16
CA PRO A 23 11.97 -13.27 42.13
C PRO A 23 11.92 -12.03 43.05
N ASP A 24 11.39 -10.91 42.55
CA ASP A 24 11.17 -9.67 43.28
C ASP A 24 10.04 -9.72 44.33
N ALA A 25 9.20 -10.75 44.30
CA ALA A 25 8.11 -10.99 45.23
C ALA A 25 8.47 -12.03 46.30
N ASP A 26 9.70 -12.58 46.27
CA ASP A 26 10.17 -13.53 47.27
C ASP A 26 10.63 -12.81 48.55
N PHE A 27 9.74 -12.76 49.54
CA PHE A 27 10.00 -12.11 50.82
C PHE A 27 10.61 -13.05 51.88
N MET A 28 10.57 -14.38 51.66
CA MET A 28 11.02 -15.38 52.63
C MET A 28 12.52 -15.31 52.97
N PRO A 29 13.44 -15.09 52.01
CA PRO A 29 14.87 -14.94 52.30
C PRO A 29 15.16 -13.73 53.20
N MET A 30 14.48 -12.60 52.96
CA MET A 30 14.64 -11.38 53.73
C MET A 30 14.00 -11.49 55.12
N LEU A 31 12.87 -12.19 55.21
CA LEU A 31 12.19 -12.48 56.47
C LEU A 31 13.05 -13.38 57.36
N ASN A 32 13.63 -14.45 56.78
CA ASN A 32 14.53 -15.37 57.48
C ASN A 32 15.85 -14.68 57.90
N ALA A 33 16.33 -13.72 57.11
CA ALA A 33 17.48 -12.88 57.45
C ALA A 33 17.17 -11.76 58.46
N SER A 34 15.93 -11.68 58.97
CA SER A 34 15.46 -10.61 59.88
C SER A 34 15.63 -9.18 59.31
N SER A 35 15.61 -9.03 57.98
CA SER A 35 15.74 -7.74 57.32
C SER A 35 14.40 -7.04 57.21
N VAL A 36 14.28 -5.82 57.75
CA VAL A 36 13.05 -4.99 57.74
C VAL A 36 12.52 -4.68 56.33
N SER A 37 13.35 -4.86 55.29
CA SER A 37 12.99 -4.67 53.88
C SER A 37 12.07 -5.74 53.30
N TRP A 38 11.81 -6.85 54.00
CA TRP A 38 10.93 -7.94 53.54
C TRP A 38 9.50 -7.47 53.22
N ILE A 39 9.07 -6.34 53.81
CA ILE A 39 7.76 -5.74 53.61
C ILE A 39 7.55 -5.31 52.14
N PHE A 40 8.58 -4.83 51.43
CA PHE A 40 8.38 -4.38 50.04
C PHE A 40 8.16 -5.55 49.05
N PRO A 41 8.94 -6.65 49.09
CA PRO A 41 8.63 -7.86 48.33
C PRO A 41 7.30 -8.50 48.75
N PHE A 42 6.95 -8.46 50.04
CA PHE A 42 5.65 -8.96 50.52
C PHE A 42 4.47 -8.14 49.98
N MET A 43 4.59 -6.81 49.92
CA MET A 43 3.59 -5.94 49.31
C MET A 43 3.44 -6.21 47.80
N LYS A 44 4.53 -6.50 47.09
CA LYS A 44 4.47 -6.96 45.69
C LYS A 44 3.77 -8.32 45.56
N ALA A 45 4.01 -9.25 46.49
CA ALA A 45 3.32 -10.53 46.52
C ALA A 45 1.81 -10.36 46.78
N LEU A 46 1.43 -9.43 47.66
CA LEU A 46 0.04 -9.05 47.91
C LEU A 46 -0.63 -8.40 46.70
N ASP A 47 0.05 -7.47 46.01
CA ASP A 47 -0.45 -6.84 44.78
C ASP A 47 -0.75 -7.91 43.71
N ASN A 48 0.19 -8.81 43.47
CA ASN A 48 0.02 -9.93 42.52
C ASN A 48 -1.11 -10.88 42.94
N ALA A 49 -1.23 -11.18 44.23
CA ALA A 49 -2.35 -11.97 44.74
C ALA A 49 -3.67 -11.26 44.49
N CYS A 50 -3.77 -9.96 44.78
CA CYS A 50 -4.98 -9.17 44.54
C CYS A 50 -5.34 -9.03 43.04
N GLU A 51 -4.38 -9.13 42.12
CA GLU A 51 -4.60 -9.07 40.67
C GLU A 51 -5.02 -10.40 40.04
N THR A 52 -4.62 -11.54 40.61
CA THR A 52 -4.86 -12.88 40.05
C THR A 52 -6.25 -13.45 40.34
N TYR A 53 -7.07 -12.84 41.21
CA TYR A 53 -8.40 -13.34 41.56
C TYR A 53 -9.49 -12.93 40.57
N GLN A 54 -9.70 -13.71 39.51
CA GLN A 54 -10.89 -13.61 38.67
C GLN A 54 -12.12 -14.16 39.41
N GLY A 55 -12.99 -13.28 39.91
CA GLY A 55 -14.33 -13.62 40.41
C GLY A 55 -14.49 -13.73 41.94
N GLY A 56 -13.41 -13.59 42.73
CA GLY A 56 -13.45 -13.66 44.19
C GLY A 56 -13.33 -12.29 44.87
N TRP A 57 -14.35 -11.43 44.75
CA TRP A 57 -14.34 -10.07 45.31
C TRP A 57 -13.93 -10.02 46.79
N ASP A 58 -14.44 -10.97 47.58
CA ASP A 58 -14.18 -11.02 49.03
C ASP A 58 -12.70 -11.20 49.37
N ARG A 59 -11.99 -12.03 48.60
CA ARG A 59 -10.57 -12.30 48.83
C ARG A 59 -9.69 -11.13 48.41
N ALA A 60 -10.02 -10.48 47.29
CA ALA A 60 -9.35 -9.26 46.86
C ALA A 60 -9.59 -8.10 47.85
N ILE A 61 -10.80 -7.95 48.38
CA ILE A 61 -11.13 -6.95 49.42
C ILE A 61 -10.35 -7.21 50.72
N LEU A 62 -10.22 -8.48 51.13
CA LEU A 62 -9.43 -8.88 52.30
C LEU A 62 -7.94 -8.58 52.11
N GLY A 63 -7.38 -8.94 50.95
CA GLY A 63 -5.98 -8.66 50.59
C GLY A 63 -5.67 -7.16 50.54
N LEU A 64 -6.51 -6.36 49.87
CA LEU A 64 -6.38 -4.89 49.87
C LEU A 64 -6.57 -4.29 51.27
N GLY A 65 -7.41 -4.91 52.11
CA GLY A 65 -7.55 -4.53 53.52
C GLY A 65 -6.25 -4.73 54.32
N LEU A 66 -5.49 -5.78 54.03
CA LEU A 66 -4.16 -6.00 54.61
C LEU A 66 -3.13 -5.01 54.03
N TYR A 67 -3.15 -4.79 52.72
CA TYR A 67 -2.28 -3.84 52.02
C TYR A 67 -2.40 -2.42 52.58
N ILE A 68 -3.64 -1.92 52.72
CA ILE A 68 -3.95 -0.60 53.28
C ILE A 68 -3.39 -0.46 54.70
N ARG A 69 -3.54 -1.48 55.55
CA ARG A 69 -3.00 -1.45 56.91
C ARG A 69 -1.48 -1.42 56.94
N ILE A 70 -0.81 -2.06 55.98
CA ILE A 70 0.64 -2.04 55.89
C ILE A 70 1.11 -0.65 55.42
N GLU A 71 0.46 -0.04 54.44
CA GLU A 71 0.77 1.34 54.02
C GLU A 71 0.47 2.37 55.14
N GLU A 72 -0.63 2.23 55.88
CA GLU A 72 -0.92 3.03 57.09
C GLU A 72 0.21 2.89 58.11
N PHE A 73 0.67 1.67 58.38
CA PHE A 73 1.81 1.42 59.27
C PHE A 73 3.11 2.07 58.77
N LEU A 74 3.38 2.04 57.46
CA LEU A 74 4.56 2.68 56.86
C LEU A 74 4.54 4.21 57.00
N LEU A 75 3.35 4.82 57.06
CA LEU A 75 3.16 6.26 57.23
C LEU A 75 3.16 6.68 58.71
N GLU A 76 2.58 5.88 59.59
CA GLU A 76 2.40 6.20 61.01
C GLU A 76 3.63 5.84 61.88
N ASP A 77 4.33 4.73 61.60
CA ASP A 77 5.46 4.30 62.43
C ASP A 77 6.78 4.96 62.03
N LEU A 78 7.09 6.08 62.67
CA LEU A 78 8.35 6.82 62.53
C LEU A 78 9.59 5.95 62.81
N ARG A 79 9.48 4.86 63.57
CA ARG A 79 10.59 3.94 63.88
C ARG A 79 10.91 3.00 62.71
N PHE A 80 10.01 2.87 61.74
CA PHE A 80 10.28 2.11 60.52
C PHE A 80 11.22 2.88 59.58
N LEU A 81 11.04 4.20 59.50
CA LEU A 81 11.85 5.06 58.63
C LEU A 81 13.31 5.13 59.09
N THR A 82 13.59 4.96 60.39
CA THR A 82 14.97 4.98 60.93
C THR A 82 15.85 3.82 60.44
N TYR A 83 15.27 2.76 59.87
CA TYR A 83 16.03 1.68 59.22
C TYR A 83 16.56 2.06 57.82
N PHE A 84 16.17 3.21 57.27
CA PHE A 84 16.57 3.69 55.95
C PHE A 84 17.26 5.08 56.03
N PRO A 85 18.12 5.42 55.06
CA PRO A 85 18.76 6.74 55.00
C PRO A 85 17.74 7.88 54.90
N GLU A 86 18.02 9.03 55.53
CA GLU A 86 17.13 10.21 55.55
C GLU A 86 16.74 10.70 54.14
N SER A 87 17.64 10.56 53.15
CA SER A 87 17.38 10.91 51.76
C SER A 87 16.23 10.12 51.12
N ARG A 88 15.87 8.95 51.67
CA ARG A 88 14.78 8.10 51.17
C ARG A 88 13.47 8.26 51.94
N HIS A 89 13.46 8.97 53.06
CA HIS A 89 12.25 9.10 53.90
C HIS A 89 11.10 9.78 53.18
N ALA A 90 11.37 10.90 52.50
CA ALA A 90 10.37 11.63 51.72
C ALA A 90 9.82 10.79 50.55
N LEU A 91 10.69 10.05 49.86
CA LEU A 91 10.30 9.17 48.75
C LEU A 91 9.41 8.00 49.21
N ILE A 92 9.74 7.37 50.35
CA ILE A 92 8.96 6.26 50.90
C ILE A 92 7.57 6.76 51.31
N ARG A 93 7.47 7.91 51.98
CA ARG A 93 6.17 8.51 52.37
C ARG A 93 5.30 8.86 51.18
N SER A 94 5.86 9.60 50.21
CA SER A 94 5.10 9.99 49.01
C SER A 94 4.59 8.78 48.21
N ARG A 95 5.41 7.73 48.08
CA ARG A 95 4.98 6.48 47.42
C ARG A 95 3.92 5.73 48.23
N ALA A 96 4.06 5.67 49.56
CA ALA A 96 3.10 5.02 50.44
C ALA A 96 1.75 5.74 50.43
N GLU A 97 1.71 7.08 50.45
CA GLU A 97 0.48 7.88 50.33
C GLU A 97 -0.23 7.64 48.99
N GLN A 98 0.52 7.64 47.88
CA GLN A 98 -0.05 7.37 46.54
C GLN A 98 -0.62 5.95 46.44
N LYS A 99 0.10 4.95 46.97
CA LYS A 99 -0.32 3.55 46.99
C LYS A 99 -1.53 3.33 47.90
N LEU A 100 -1.55 3.96 49.07
CA LEU A 100 -2.66 3.92 50.01
C LEU A 100 -3.95 4.45 49.36
N ARG A 101 -3.89 5.62 48.72
CA ARG A 101 -5.03 6.22 48.01
C ARG A 101 -5.56 5.27 46.93
N ARG A 102 -4.68 4.75 46.06
CA ARG A 102 -5.06 3.78 45.01
C ARG A 102 -5.70 2.51 45.58
N ALA A 103 -5.14 1.96 46.66
CA ALA A 103 -5.66 0.74 47.29
C ALA A 103 -7.03 0.97 47.95
N GLN A 104 -7.25 2.13 48.58
CA GLN A 104 -8.53 2.51 49.18
C GLN A 104 -9.64 2.63 48.13
N VAL A 105 -9.37 3.36 47.05
CA VAL A 105 -10.28 3.53 45.92
C VAL A 105 -10.60 2.18 45.28
N ARG A 106 -9.58 1.37 44.99
CA ARG A 106 -9.78 0.02 44.43
C ARG A 106 -10.65 -0.83 45.35
N ARG A 107 -10.39 -0.83 46.66
CA ARG A 107 -11.20 -1.58 47.64
C ARG A 107 -12.66 -1.12 47.65
N GLU A 108 -12.90 0.19 47.55
CA GLU A 108 -14.25 0.75 47.48
C GLU A 108 -14.98 0.36 46.20
N ALA A 109 -14.33 0.44 45.04
CA ALA A 109 -14.86 -0.03 43.76
C ALA A 109 -15.28 -1.51 43.84
N LEU A 110 -14.42 -2.39 44.38
CA LEU A 110 -14.75 -3.81 44.52
C LEU A 110 -15.92 -4.06 45.49
N ARG A 111 -16.07 -3.24 46.56
CA ARG A 111 -17.23 -3.30 47.46
C ARG A 111 -18.52 -2.90 46.74
N MET A 112 -18.47 -1.85 45.92
CA MET A 112 -19.60 -1.41 45.12
C MET A 112 -20.04 -2.48 44.12
N LEU A 113 -19.09 -3.11 43.43
CA LEU A 113 -19.34 -4.25 42.54
C LEU A 113 -19.95 -5.44 43.28
N ARG A 114 -19.41 -5.81 44.46
CA ARG A 114 -19.98 -6.88 45.29
C ARG A 114 -21.43 -6.61 45.70
N SER A 115 -21.77 -5.35 45.98
CA SER A 115 -23.12 -4.93 46.37
C SER A 115 -24.09 -4.68 45.21
N GLY A 116 -23.62 -4.76 43.95
CA GLY A 116 -24.43 -4.43 42.78
C GLY A 116 -24.82 -2.95 42.66
N LEU A 117 -24.08 -2.04 43.31
CA LEU A 117 -24.39 -0.60 43.34
C LEU A 117 -23.64 0.22 42.27
N ALA A 118 -22.72 -0.40 41.52
CA ALA A 118 -21.85 0.29 40.57
C ALA A 118 -22.61 0.96 39.40
N GLU A 119 -23.59 0.28 38.81
CA GLU A 119 -24.40 0.82 37.71
C GLU A 119 -25.26 2.00 38.18
N ALA A 120 -25.88 1.89 39.35
CA ALA A 120 -26.67 2.97 39.95
C ALA A 120 -25.80 4.20 40.25
N PHE A 121 -24.59 3.99 40.77
CA PHE A 121 -23.62 5.05 41.04
C PHE A 121 -23.18 5.77 39.76
N THR A 122 -22.77 5.02 38.73
CA THR A 122 -22.29 5.62 37.46
C THR A 122 -23.40 6.35 36.71
N THR A 123 -24.63 5.85 36.76
CA THR A 123 -25.80 6.50 36.15
C THR A 123 -26.15 7.80 36.88
N ASP A 124 -26.27 7.77 38.21
CA ASP A 124 -26.54 8.96 39.03
C ASP A 124 -25.45 10.03 38.86
N LEU A 125 -24.18 9.61 38.77
CA LEU A 125 -23.08 10.54 38.55
C LEU A 125 -23.13 11.15 37.14
N ALA A 126 -23.40 10.35 36.11
CA ALA A 126 -23.51 10.84 34.73
C ALA A 126 -24.69 11.83 34.57
N GLU A 127 -25.83 11.56 35.21
CA GLU A 127 -26.99 12.48 35.21
C GLU A 127 -26.68 13.81 35.92
N LYS A 128 -25.98 13.76 37.06
CA LYS A 128 -25.55 14.97 37.79
C LYS A 128 -24.59 15.83 36.96
N VAL A 129 -23.69 15.19 36.23
CA VAL A 129 -22.70 15.82 35.36
C VAL A 129 -23.35 16.54 34.16
N GLU A 130 -24.41 15.97 33.59
CA GLU A 130 -25.11 16.57 32.44
C GLU A 130 -26.12 17.65 32.86
N THR A 131 -26.44 17.75 34.15
CA THR A 131 -27.38 18.75 34.66
C THR A 131 -26.71 20.13 34.79
N PRO A 132 -27.13 21.14 34.01
CA PRO A 132 -26.50 22.45 34.04
C PRO A 132 -26.63 23.11 35.43
N GLY A 133 -25.49 23.53 36.01
CA GLY A 133 -25.44 24.23 37.29
C GLY A 133 -25.20 23.34 38.52
N ILE A 134 -25.04 22.02 38.35
CA ILE A 134 -24.61 21.10 39.42
C ILE A 134 -23.08 20.93 39.37
N LEU A 135 -22.42 21.13 40.51
CA LEU A 135 -20.98 20.85 40.67
C LEU A 135 -20.79 19.52 41.42
N LEU A 136 -19.82 18.73 41.00
CA LEU A 136 -19.48 17.49 41.68
C LEU A 136 -18.78 17.78 43.02
N TYR A 137 -19.33 17.23 44.10
CA TYR A 137 -18.64 17.13 45.38
C TYR A 137 -17.48 16.14 45.28
N GLN A 138 -16.26 16.52 45.70
CA GLN A 138 -15.03 15.70 45.64
C GLN A 138 -14.77 15.06 44.26
N PRO A 139 -14.46 15.87 43.22
CA PRO A 139 -14.31 15.36 41.86
C PRO A 139 -13.15 14.36 41.71
N GLU A 140 -12.02 14.57 42.39
CA GLU A 140 -10.87 13.65 42.28
C GLU A 140 -11.19 12.24 42.77
N GLU A 141 -11.85 12.12 43.94
CA GLU A 141 -12.23 10.81 44.49
C GLU A 141 -13.22 10.10 43.57
N LYS A 142 -14.13 10.85 42.95
CA LYS A 142 -15.09 10.32 41.98
C LYS A 142 -14.43 9.92 40.66
N ALA A 143 -13.45 10.66 40.19
CA ALA A 143 -12.66 10.31 39.02
C ALA A 143 -11.86 9.02 39.28
N ASP A 144 -11.15 8.94 40.40
CA ASP A 144 -10.42 7.75 40.84
C ASP A 144 -11.34 6.54 41.01
N LEU A 145 -12.53 6.73 41.58
CA LEU A 145 -13.52 5.66 41.71
C LEU A 145 -14.07 5.23 40.34
N THR A 146 -14.28 6.17 39.41
CA THR A 146 -14.74 5.88 38.04
C THR A 146 -13.69 5.09 37.26
N THR A 147 -12.40 5.42 37.36
CA THR A 147 -11.33 4.65 36.72
C THR A 147 -11.21 3.25 37.31
N ALA A 148 -11.27 3.13 38.64
CA ALA A 148 -11.23 1.83 39.32
C ALA A 148 -12.45 0.95 38.95
N LEU A 149 -13.65 1.54 38.84
CA LEU A 149 -14.84 0.84 38.38
C LEU A 149 -14.70 0.42 36.92
N LEU A 150 -14.31 1.32 36.02
CA LEU A 150 -14.08 1.00 34.60
C LEU A 150 -13.09 -0.14 34.40
N LEU A 151 -12.03 -0.19 35.22
CA LEU A 151 -11.07 -1.28 35.18
C LEU A 151 -11.65 -2.57 35.76
N HIS A 152 -12.33 -2.56 36.92
CA HIS A 152 -12.69 -3.81 37.61
C HIS A 152 -14.09 -4.35 37.30
N ASP A 153 -14.96 -3.57 36.69
CA ASP A 153 -16.33 -3.95 36.36
C ASP A 153 -16.38 -4.86 35.12
N PRO A 154 -16.87 -6.12 35.24
CA PRO A 154 -16.98 -7.04 34.11
C PRO A 154 -18.06 -6.63 33.09
N GLU A 155 -18.98 -5.73 33.46
CA GLU A 155 -20.06 -5.22 32.60
C GLU A 155 -19.77 -3.82 32.05
N ALA A 156 -18.60 -3.25 32.36
CA ALA A 156 -18.24 -1.91 31.90
C ALA A 156 -18.23 -1.77 30.37
N LEU A 157 -17.84 -2.84 29.65
CA LEU A 157 -17.79 -2.85 28.18
C LEU A 157 -19.14 -3.20 27.52
N THR A 158 -20.16 -3.61 28.27
CA THR A 158 -21.46 -3.97 27.70
C THR A 158 -22.46 -2.84 27.91
N VAL A 159 -23.22 -2.86 29.00
CA VAL A 159 -24.33 -1.93 29.26
C VAL A 159 -23.82 -0.59 29.82
N GLY A 160 -22.74 -0.62 30.61
CA GLY A 160 -22.23 0.55 31.34
C GLY A 160 -21.39 1.54 30.51
N ILE A 161 -20.88 1.15 29.33
CA ILE A 161 -19.84 1.91 28.63
C ILE A 161 -20.26 3.35 28.30
N THR A 162 -21.53 3.57 27.97
CA THR A 162 -22.05 4.91 27.65
C THR A 162 -21.91 5.87 28.83
N ASN A 163 -22.17 5.41 30.06
CA ASN A 163 -22.07 6.24 31.26
C ASN A 163 -20.61 6.56 31.57
N TYR A 164 -19.71 5.58 31.44
CA TYR A 164 -18.27 5.82 31.60
C TYR A 164 -17.74 6.85 30.60
N LEU A 165 -18.15 6.78 29.32
CA LEU A 165 -17.74 7.75 28.30
C LEU A 165 -18.25 9.16 28.59
N ARG A 166 -19.47 9.31 29.13
CA ARG A 166 -20.01 10.61 29.58
C ARG A 166 -19.18 11.20 30.71
N LEU A 167 -18.80 10.37 31.68
CA LEU A 167 -17.96 10.78 32.81
C LEU A 167 -16.55 11.17 32.36
N ILE A 168 -15.91 10.37 31.50
CA ILE A 168 -14.59 10.68 30.93
C ILE A 168 -14.62 12.03 30.19
N ARG A 169 -15.62 12.24 29.31
CA ARG A 169 -15.79 13.51 28.61
C ARG A 169 -15.86 14.68 29.58
N TYR A 170 -16.66 14.58 30.64
CA TYR A 170 -16.80 15.66 31.63
C TYR A 170 -15.50 16.00 32.35
N PHE A 171 -14.79 14.99 32.89
CA PHE A 171 -13.55 15.22 33.62
C PHE A 171 -12.46 15.81 32.72
N VAL A 172 -12.46 15.47 31.42
CA VAL A 172 -11.50 15.99 30.45
C VAL A 172 -11.87 17.39 29.94
N GLU A 173 -13.13 17.67 29.64
CA GLU A 173 -13.56 18.95 29.04
C GLU A 173 -13.80 20.06 30.07
N GLN A 174 -14.30 19.74 31.27
CA GLN A 174 -14.75 20.76 32.25
C GLN A 174 -13.84 20.91 33.47
N GLU A 175 -13.03 19.90 33.80
CA GLU A 175 -12.14 19.89 34.97
C GLU A 175 -10.67 19.63 34.60
N THR A 176 -10.18 20.29 33.54
CA THR A 176 -8.83 20.13 32.97
C THR A 176 -7.67 20.28 33.97
N GLY A 177 -7.89 20.89 35.13
CA GLY A 177 -6.87 21.07 36.18
C GLY A 177 -6.75 19.93 37.20
N LEU A 178 -7.71 19.00 37.27
CA LEU A 178 -7.77 17.96 38.31
C LEU A 178 -7.24 16.60 37.84
N CYS A 179 -7.53 16.21 36.60
CA CYS A 179 -7.09 14.94 36.01
C CYS A 179 -6.66 15.17 34.55
N PRO A 180 -5.36 15.14 34.25
CA PRO A 180 -4.89 15.43 32.91
C PRO A 180 -5.27 14.28 31.95
N PRO A 181 -5.39 14.52 30.63
CA PRO A 181 -5.86 13.53 29.67
C PRO A 181 -5.01 12.24 29.68
N GLU A 182 -3.73 12.32 30.04
CA GLU A 182 -2.81 11.18 30.19
C GLU A 182 -3.32 10.14 31.19
N TYR A 183 -3.95 10.57 32.29
CA TYR A 183 -4.51 9.67 33.31
C TYR A 183 -5.61 8.76 32.74
N TRP A 184 -6.46 9.33 31.88
CA TRP A 184 -7.53 8.60 31.21
C TRP A 184 -7.01 7.75 30.06
N ILE A 185 -5.97 8.21 29.35
CA ILE A 185 -5.26 7.42 28.35
C ILE A 185 -4.75 6.13 28.99
N GLU A 186 -3.98 6.21 30.08
CA GLU A 186 -3.44 5.02 30.78
C GLU A 186 -4.56 4.04 31.20
N THR A 187 -5.69 4.57 31.68
CA THR A 187 -6.85 3.76 32.07
C THR A 187 -7.46 3.02 30.88
N CYS A 188 -7.73 3.71 29.78
CA CYS A 188 -8.27 3.08 28.56
C CYS A 188 -7.29 2.07 27.95
N GLU A 189 -5.99 2.39 27.95
CA GLU A 189 -4.93 1.50 27.48
C GLU A 189 -4.87 0.21 28.30
N ALA A 190 -4.94 0.30 29.63
CA ALA A 190 -4.94 -0.85 30.53
C ALA A 190 -6.18 -1.74 30.32
N LEU A 191 -7.36 -1.13 30.16
CA LEU A 191 -8.59 -1.88 29.87
C LEU A 191 -8.51 -2.61 28.53
N ILE A 192 -8.06 -1.92 27.48
CA ILE A 192 -7.87 -2.53 26.15
C ILE A 192 -6.84 -3.65 26.24
N ALA A 193 -5.68 -3.44 26.88
CA ALA A 193 -4.65 -4.46 26.98
C ALA A 193 -5.14 -5.75 27.65
N ARG A 194 -5.98 -5.64 28.69
CA ARG A 194 -6.52 -6.80 29.41
C ARG A 194 -7.54 -7.60 28.58
N GLU A 195 -8.43 -6.91 27.89
CA GLU A 195 -9.58 -7.55 27.22
C GLU A 195 -9.28 -7.91 25.75
N CYS A 196 -8.32 -7.23 25.13
CA CYS A 196 -8.01 -7.37 23.70
C CYS A 196 -7.50 -8.77 23.37
N GLU A 197 -6.61 -9.37 24.16
CA GLU A 197 -6.03 -10.68 23.81
C GLU A 197 -7.09 -11.79 23.75
N ALA A 198 -7.95 -11.88 24.76
CA ALA A 198 -9.05 -12.84 24.79
C ALA A 198 -10.08 -12.57 23.68
N MET A 199 -10.36 -11.30 23.38
CA MET A 199 -11.28 -10.91 22.33
C MET A 199 -10.71 -11.22 20.93
N ASP A 200 -9.43 -10.95 20.70
CA ASP A 200 -8.69 -11.25 19.47
C ASP A 200 -8.74 -12.74 19.13
N GLU A 201 -8.51 -13.58 20.14
CA GLU A 201 -8.61 -15.04 20.00
C GLU A 201 -10.06 -15.46 19.72
N THR A 202 -11.03 -14.92 20.47
CA THR A 202 -12.46 -15.26 20.31
C THR A 202 -13.00 -14.85 18.94
N LEU A 203 -12.63 -13.68 18.42
CA LEU A 203 -13.07 -13.20 17.10
C LEU A 203 -12.44 -13.99 15.95
N LEU A 204 -11.22 -14.53 16.14
CA LEU A 204 -10.56 -15.37 15.14
C LEU A 204 -11.05 -16.82 15.16
N THR A 205 -11.14 -17.44 16.34
CA THR A 205 -11.34 -18.91 16.46
C THR A 205 -12.69 -19.31 17.06
N GLY A 206 -13.41 -18.38 17.68
CA GLY A 206 -14.68 -18.60 18.37
C GLY A 206 -15.93 -18.37 17.52
N LEU A 207 -17.08 -18.53 18.15
CA LEU A 207 -18.38 -18.14 17.59
C LEU A 207 -18.73 -16.73 18.04
N ILE A 208 -19.17 -15.89 17.10
CA ILE A 208 -19.58 -14.52 17.39
C ILE A 208 -21.01 -14.55 17.95
N THR A 209 -21.12 -14.65 19.28
CA THR A 209 -22.41 -14.56 20.00
C THR A 209 -22.83 -13.09 20.17
N PRO A 210 -24.10 -12.78 20.47
CA PRO A 210 -24.53 -11.41 20.74
C PRO A 210 -23.76 -10.77 21.90
N GLU A 211 -23.35 -11.54 22.91
CA GLU A 211 -22.54 -11.04 24.03
C GLU A 211 -21.11 -10.64 23.58
N VAL A 212 -20.49 -11.45 22.71
CA VAL A 212 -19.18 -11.14 22.11
C VAL A 212 -19.29 -9.88 21.25
N ARG A 213 -20.35 -9.75 20.46
CA ARG A 213 -20.63 -8.56 19.64
C ARG A 213 -20.76 -7.30 20.51
N GLN A 214 -21.52 -7.35 21.60
CA GLN A 214 -21.67 -6.21 22.52
C GLN A 214 -20.34 -5.81 23.17
N ARG A 215 -19.54 -6.80 23.63
CA ARG A 215 -18.22 -6.52 24.21
C ARG A 215 -17.26 -5.91 23.18
N ALA A 216 -17.27 -6.40 21.94
CA ALA A 216 -16.46 -5.84 20.85
C ALA A 216 -16.89 -4.39 20.52
N GLU A 217 -18.19 -4.08 20.53
CA GLU A 217 -18.69 -2.69 20.42
C GLU A 217 -18.17 -1.82 21.57
N GLY A 218 -18.21 -2.32 22.81
CA GLY A 218 -17.64 -1.62 23.97
C GLY A 218 -16.15 -1.30 23.82
N LEU A 219 -15.36 -2.25 23.30
CA LEU A 219 -13.94 -2.06 23.03
C LEU A 219 -13.70 -1.06 21.89
N VAL A 220 -14.49 -1.10 20.82
CA VAL A 220 -14.45 -0.09 19.75
C VAL A 220 -14.71 1.30 20.33
N ARG A 221 -15.71 1.45 21.20
CA ARG A 221 -16.04 2.72 21.82
C ARG A 221 -14.94 3.19 22.77
N THR A 222 -14.35 2.29 23.55
CA THR A 222 -13.22 2.58 24.45
C THR A 222 -11.97 2.99 23.66
N ALA A 223 -11.64 2.28 22.59
CA ALA A 223 -10.54 2.64 21.69
C ALA A 223 -10.79 3.97 20.98
N GLY A 224 -12.06 4.25 20.62
CA GLY A 224 -12.41 5.54 20.06
C GLY A 224 -12.25 6.70 21.05
N ALA A 225 -12.59 6.48 22.32
CA ALA A 225 -12.33 7.44 23.39
C ALA A 225 -10.82 7.67 23.56
N LEU A 226 -10.03 6.60 23.58
CA LEU A 226 -8.58 6.67 23.64
C LEU A 226 -8.00 7.56 22.52
N PHE A 227 -8.47 7.42 21.28
CA PHE A 227 -7.97 8.25 20.18
C PHE A 227 -8.35 9.74 20.32
N LEU A 228 -9.52 10.05 20.86
CA LEU A 228 -9.92 11.43 21.19
C LEU A 228 -9.06 12.01 22.31
N LEU A 229 -8.72 11.21 23.31
CA LEU A 229 -7.83 11.61 24.40
C LEU A 229 -6.39 11.84 23.91
N CYS A 230 -5.86 10.94 23.07
CA CYS A 230 -4.55 11.12 22.42
C CYS A 230 -4.49 12.43 21.64
N LYS A 231 -5.54 12.76 20.89
CA LYS A 231 -5.64 14.05 20.18
C LYS A 231 -5.67 15.24 21.14
N ALA A 232 -6.33 15.13 22.29
CA ALA A 232 -6.37 16.20 23.29
C ALA A 232 -5.01 16.39 24.00
N ALA A 233 -4.24 15.31 24.16
CA ALA A 233 -2.92 15.30 24.79
C ALA A 233 -1.74 15.51 23.81
N ASP A 234 -2.00 15.74 22.52
CA ASP A 234 -1.01 15.80 21.43
C ASP A 234 -0.05 14.58 21.41
N ARG A 235 -0.58 13.40 21.73
CA ARG A 235 0.15 12.13 21.78
C ARG A 235 -0.13 11.29 20.53
N GLU A 236 0.91 10.66 19.99
CA GLU A 236 0.77 9.72 18.88
C GLU A 236 -0.11 8.52 19.25
N ILE A 237 -0.97 8.12 18.32
CA ILE A 237 -1.84 6.95 18.48
C ILE A 237 -1.03 5.69 18.18
N ASP A 238 -1.11 4.68 19.05
CA ASP A 238 -0.53 3.36 18.79
C ASP A 238 -1.16 2.71 17.55
N MET A 239 -0.33 2.43 16.54
CA MET A 239 -0.76 1.82 15.28
C MET A 239 -1.46 0.47 15.48
N VAL A 240 -1.00 -0.36 16.43
CA VAL A 240 -1.60 -1.68 16.68
C VAL A 240 -3.05 -1.51 17.14
N ARG A 241 -3.31 -0.54 18.04
CA ARG A 241 -4.65 -0.25 18.55
C ARG A 241 -5.55 0.34 17.47
N ARG A 242 -5.00 1.16 16.57
CA ARG A 242 -5.75 1.69 15.43
C ARG A 242 -6.17 0.61 14.44
N LEU A 243 -5.27 -0.32 14.12
CA LEU A 243 -5.56 -1.47 13.27
C LEU A 243 -6.59 -2.41 13.92
N MET A 244 -6.45 -2.66 15.23
CA MET A 244 -7.44 -3.41 16.01
C MET A 244 -8.84 -2.77 15.92
N PHE A 245 -8.92 -1.44 16.06
CA PHE A 245 -10.19 -0.71 15.95
C PHE A 245 -10.86 -0.92 14.58
N TYR A 246 -10.10 -0.79 13.48
CA TYR A 246 -10.66 -1.04 12.14
C TYR A 246 -11.06 -2.50 11.92
N ARG A 247 -10.27 -3.46 12.43
CA ARG A 247 -10.62 -4.88 12.38
C ARG A 247 -11.93 -5.16 13.10
N TYR A 248 -12.12 -4.63 14.31
CA TYR A 248 -13.37 -4.84 15.05
C TYR A 248 -14.56 -4.26 14.30
N LEU A 249 -14.43 -3.08 13.69
CA LEU A 249 -15.49 -2.55 12.83
C LEU A 249 -15.81 -3.48 11.64
N CYS A 250 -14.79 -4.10 11.02
CA CYS A 250 -14.99 -5.07 9.94
C CYS A 250 -15.81 -6.29 10.40
N VAL A 251 -15.55 -6.79 11.60
CA VAL A 251 -16.26 -7.96 12.15
C VAL A 251 -17.68 -7.61 12.61
N LEU A 252 -17.90 -6.37 13.06
CA LEU A 252 -19.18 -5.90 13.57
C LEU A 252 -20.16 -5.52 12.45
N ASP A 253 -19.70 -4.91 11.35
CA ASP A 253 -20.55 -4.46 10.24
C ASP A 253 -20.12 -5.03 8.88
N GLU A 254 -20.73 -6.14 8.50
CA GLU A 254 -20.48 -6.86 7.24
C GLU A 254 -20.86 -6.04 5.99
N ARG A 255 -21.74 -5.03 6.13
CA ARG A 255 -22.24 -4.22 4.98
C ARG A 255 -21.20 -3.31 4.36
N HIS A 256 -20.29 -2.77 5.17
CA HIS A 256 -19.23 -1.85 4.73
C HIS A 256 -17.85 -2.53 4.74
N LEU A 257 -17.82 -3.85 4.58
CA LEU A 257 -16.59 -4.63 4.66
C LEU A 257 -15.51 -4.20 3.64
N PRO A 258 -15.82 -3.95 2.35
CA PRO A 258 -14.79 -3.53 1.38
C PRO A 258 -14.08 -2.21 1.72
N PRO A 259 -14.76 -1.08 2.02
CA PRO A 259 -14.08 0.17 2.34
C PRO A 259 -13.29 0.10 3.64
N LEU A 260 -13.78 -0.63 4.65
CA LEU A 260 -13.06 -0.81 5.92
C LEU A 260 -11.79 -1.66 5.74
N LYS A 261 -11.82 -2.71 4.92
CA LYS A 261 -10.62 -3.51 4.57
C LYS A 261 -9.55 -2.66 3.91
N ASN A 262 -9.94 -1.83 2.94
CA ASN A 262 -9.02 -0.93 2.25
C ASN A 262 -8.44 0.14 3.20
N LEU A 263 -9.26 0.66 4.12
CA LEU A 263 -8.80 1.58 5.16
C LEU A 263 -7.78 0.92 6.10
N MET A 264 -8.05 -0.32 6.53
CA MET A 264 -7.13 -1.08 7.37
C MET A 264 -5.81 -1.39 6.65
N LEU A 265 -5.87 -1.88 5.39
CA LEU A 265 -4.69 -2.20 4.59
C LEU A 265 -3.86 -0.93 4.29
N SER A 266 -4.51 0.19 3.96
CA SER A 266 -3.80 1.45 3.71
C SER A 266 -3.16 2.03 4.97
N THR A 267 -3.80 1.92 6.14
CA THR A 267 -3.23 2.31 7.43
C THR A 267 -2.03 1.43 7.78
N PHE A 268 -2.12 0.12 7.50
CA PHE A 268 -1.02 -0.82 7.69
C PHE A 268 0.18 -0.48 6.80
N LEU A 269 -0.02 -0.36 5.48
CA LEU A 269 1.08 -0.17 4.54
C LEU A 269 1.83 1.15 4.69
N LYS A 270 1.16 2.19 5.18
CA LYS A 270 1.74 3.54 5.34
C LYS A 270 2.37 3.78 6.71
N HIS A 271 2.16 2.86 7.66
CA HIS A 271 2.55 3.00 9.06
C HIS A 271 2.23 4.39 9.64
N ASN A 272 1.03 4.89 9.34
CA ASN A 272 0.58 6.20 9.78
C ASN A 272 -0.95 6.20 9.89
N CYS A 273 -1.48 7.04 10.78
CA CYS A 273 -2.91 7.13 10.99
C CYS A 273 -3.39 8.58 11.04
N ARG A 274 -4.69 8.76 10.78
CA ARG A 274 -5.36 10.05 10.86
C ARG A 274 -5.76 10.36 12.29
N PRO A 275 -5.90 11.66 12.64
CA PRO A 275 -6.62 12.03 13.84
C PRO A 275 -8.06 11.45 13.80
N PRO A 276 -8.69 11.22 14.97
CA PRO A 276 -10.06 10.70 15.03
C PRO A 276 -11.05 11.57 14.22
N GLU A 277 -11.87 10.89 13.40
CA GLU A 277 -12.81 11.46 12.41
C GLU A 277 -14.21 11.73 12.99
N TYR A 278 -14.38 11.42 14.28
CA TYR A 278 -15.63 11.50 15.03
C TYR A 278 -15.47 12.35 16.29
N THR A 279 -16.58 12.66 16.94
CA THR A 279 -16.61 13.45 18.19
C THR A 279 -17.08 12.60 19.38
N TRP A 280 -16.94 13.15 20.60
CA TRP A 280 -17.47 12.51 21.82
C TRP A 280 -18.98 12.25 21.74
N GLU A 281 -19.76 13.15 21.14
CA GLU A 281 -21.22 13.00 21.03
C GLU A 281 -21.61 11.81 20.15
N GLU A 282 -20.89 11.60 19.05
CA GLU A 282 -21.12 10.47 18.15
C GLU A 282 -20.70 9.13 18.79
N LEU A 283 -19.66 9.17 19.63
CA LEU A 283 -19.21 8.01 20.41
C LEU A 283 -20.15 7.67 21.57
N ILE A 284 -20.82 8.66 22.17
CA ILE A 284 -21.80 8.50 23.26
C ILE A 284 -23.17 8.08 22.70
N GLY A 285 -23.66 8.72 21.64
CA GLY A 285 -24.89 8.37 20.93
C GLY A 285 -24.75 7.17 19.96
N PHE A 286 -23.74 6.34 20.19
CA PHE A 286 -23.21 5.34 19.26
C PHE A 286 -24.30 4.51 18.57
N SER A 287 -24.26 4.53 17.24
CA SER A 287 -25.03 3.65 16.37
C SER A 287 -24.08 3.04 15.37
N LEU A 288 -23.83 1.73 15.48
CA LEU A 288 -22.86 1.01 14.64
C LEU A 288 -23.01 1.32 13.13
N PRO A 289 -24.21 1.27 12.51
CA PRO A 289 -24.36 1.55 11.08
C PRO A 289 -24.01 2.99 10.69
N SER A 290 -24.40 3.98 11.51
CA SER A 290 -24.13 5.40 11.27
C SER A 290 -22.64 5.71 11.45
N PHE A 291 -22.06 5.17 12.51
CA PHE A 291 -20.66 5.36 12.87
C PHE A 291 -19.72 4.74 11.83
N VAL A 292 -20.00 3.50 11.40
CA VAL A 292 -19.23 2.84 10.34
C VAL A 292 -19.39 3.56 9.01
N GLY A 293 -20.62 3.93 8.63
CA GLY A 293 -20.87 4.66 7.39
C GLY A 293 -20.06 5.96 7.29
N LYS A 294 -19.90 6.68 8.42
CA LYS A 294 -19.06 7.88 8.48
C LYS A 294 -17.57 7.57 8.31
N ILE A 295 -17.03 6.60 9.05
CA ILE A 295 -15.60 6.21 8.98
C ILE A 295 -15.24 5.68 7.59
N ALA A 296 -16.11 4.85 7.00
CA ALA A 296 -15.91 4.30 5.67
C ALA A 296 -15.87 5.38 4.57
N TYR A 297 -16.50 6.54 4.80
CA TYR A 297 -16.56 7.64 3.85
C TYR A 297 -15.32 8.55 3.85
N PHE A 298 -14.56 8.59 4.95
CA PHE A 298 -13.36 9.43 5.07
C PHE A 298 -12.12 8.79 4.41
N THR A 299 -12.16 8.67 3.08
CA THR A 299 -11.04 8.22 2.23
C THR A 299 -10.29 9.43 1.65
N GLU A 300 -9.55 10.14 2.50
CA GLU A 300 -8.51 11.06 2.03
C GLU A 300 -7.12 10.40 2.20
N ASN A 301 -6.11 11.03 1.61
CA ASN A 301 -4.74 10.56 1.58
C ASN A 301 -4.10 10.55 2.99
N ILE A 302 -4.01 9.38 3.65
CA ILE A 302 -3.12 9.20 4.83
C ILE A 302 -1.68 9.50 4.38
N PRO A 303 -0.93 10.40 5.06
CA PRO A 303 0.46 10.68 4.75
C PRO A 303 1.34 9.45 4.99
N GLU A 304 2.32 9.23 4.12
CA GLU A 304 3.16 8.04 4.16
C GLU A 304 4.39 8.25 5.05
N ASP A 305 4.60 7.33 5.99
CA ASP A 305 5.89 7.19 6.63
C ASP A 305 6.85 6.47 5.68
N ARG A 306 7.98 7.11 5.38
CA ARG A 306 9.00 6.59 4.44
C ARG A 306 10.04 5.70 5.13
N ARG A 307 10.02 5.62 6.46
CA ARG A 307 10.98 4.82 7.22
C ARG A 307 10.78 3.33 6.95
N PRO A 308 11.85 2.56 6.70
CA PRO A 308 11.75 1.12 6.61
C PRO A 308 11.58 0.52 8.00
N TYR A 309 10.61 -0.38 8.14
CA TYR A 309 10.27 -1.06 9.39
C TYR A 309 10.61 -2.54 9.28
N THR A 310 11.23 -3.11 10.31
CA THR A 310 11.68 -4.52 10.31
C THR A 310 11.28 -5.26 11.58
N LEU A 311 10.99 -6.55 11.44
CA LEU A 311 10.84 -7.50 12.56
C LEU A 311 11.67 -8.75 12.25
N GLU A 312 12.55 -9.12 13.18
CA GLU A 312 13.28 -10.38 13.15
C GLU A 312 12.52 -11.42 14.00
N GLY A 313 12.01 -12.47 13.36
CA GLY A 313 11.39 -13.63 14.00
C GLY A 313 12.07 -14.91 13.51
N LYS A 314 11.29 -15.92 13.09
CA LYS A 314 11.79 -17.06 12.27
C LYS A 314 12.03 -16.67 10.81
N GLY A 315 12.61 -15.50 10.58
CA GLY A 315 12.77 -14.86 9.27
C GLY A 315 12.76 -13.34 9.42
N LEU A 316 12.91 -12.64 8.30
CA LEU A 316 12.87 -11.19 8.22
C LEU A 316 11.53 -10.73 7.63
N PHE A 317 10.78 -9.97 8.42
CA PHE A 317 9.63 -9.20 7.95
C PHE A 317 10.09 -7.76 7.72
N THR A 318 9.89 -7.21 6.52
CA THR A 318 10.23 -5.82 6.19
C THR A 318 9.01 -5.11 5.61
N LEU A 319 8.69 -3.94 6.14
CA LEU A 319 7.70 -3.01 5.61
C LEU A 319 8.44 -1.75 5.12
N ALA A 320 8.46 -1.52 3.81
CA ALA A 320 9.06 -0.33 3.20
C ALA A 320 8.33 0.01 1.90
N GLU A 321 8.18 1.30 1.60
CA GLU A 321 7.58 1.77 0.33
C GLU A 321 6.21 1.12 0.02
N ARG A 322 5.34 0.97 1.04
CA ARG A 322 4.04 0.28 0.96
C ARG A 322 4.11 -1.19 0.54
N ARG A 323 5.25 -1.84 0.77
CA ARG A 323 5.45 -3.26 0.48
C ARG A 323 5.93 -4.00 1.72
N ILE A 324 5.27 -5.12 1.96
CA ILE A 324 5.61 -6.13 2.95
C ILE A 324 6.43 -7.20 2.23
N THR A 325 7.64 -7.44 2.71
CA THR A 325 8.54 -8.48 2.21
C THR A 325 8.84 -9.47 3.32
N LEU A 326 8.52 -10.74 3.09
CA LEU A 326 8.89 -11.86 3.95
C LEU A 326 10.06 -12.60 3.32
N ALA A 327 11.15 -12.77 4.05
CA ALA A 327 12.30 -13.54 3.60
C ALA A 327 12.83 -14.47 4.71
N PRO A 328 13.22 -15.71 4.38
CA PRO A 328 13.97 -16.54 5.32
C PRO A 328 15.34 -15.92 5.56
N PHE A 329 15.99 -16.27 6.68
CA PHE A 329 17.37 -15.81 6.93
C PHE A 329 18.32 -16.37 5.87
N ASP A 330 19.14 -15.49 5.31
CA ASP A 330 20.12 -15.88 4.30
C ASP A 330 21.26 -16.70 4.91
N ASN A 331 21.71 -17.73 4.18
CA ASN A 331 22.94 -18.44 4.49
C ASN A 331 23.98 -18.06 3.43
N PRO A 332 24.84 -17.05 3.71
CA PRO A 332 25.83 -16.56 2.73
C PRO A 332 26.80 -17.64 2.24
N LEU A 333 26.95 -18.77 2.94
CA LEU A 333 27.81 -19.88 2.53
C LEU A 333 27.12 -20.88 1.59
N ALA A 334 25.79 -20.89 1.50
CA ALA A 334 25.05 -21.90 0.75
C ALA A 334 24.95 -21.58 -0.76
N GLY A 335 25.24 -20.34 -1.18
CA GLY A 335 25.16 -19.92 -2.59
C GLY A 335 23.78 -20.14 -3.24
N ARG A 336 22.71 -20.28 -2.43
CA ARG A 336 21.35 -20.52 -2.91
C ARG A 336 20.69 -19.20 -3.23
N ARG A 337 20.24 -19.04 -4.47
CA ARG A 337 19.48 -17.85 -4.90
C ARG A 337 18.08 -17.89 -4.27
N MET A 338 17.66 -16.79 -3.67
CA MET A 338 16.26 -16.62 -3.27
C MET A 338 15.37 -16.41 -4.50
N HIS A 339 14.23 -17.06 -4.50
CA HIS A 339 13.19 -16.93 -5.51
C HIS A 339 11.94 -16.29 -4.89
N LYS A 340 11.22 -15.51 -5.70
CA LYS A 340 9.90 -15.01 -5.35
C LYS A 340 8.93 -16.19 -5.35
N LEU A 341 8.30 -16.47 -4.22
CA LEU A 341 7.33 -17.55 -4.04
C LEU A 341 5.92 -17.07 -4.45
N LEU A 342 5.42 -16.03 -3.79
CA LEU A 342 4.06 -15.53 -3.97
C LEU A 342 4.02 -14.00 -3.89
N THR A 343 3.12 -13.39 -4.67
CA THR A 343 2.72 -12.00 -4.52
C THR A 343 1.23 -11.88 -4.32
N LEU A 344 0.82 -11.11 -3.31
CA LEU A 344 -0.57 -10.77 -3.03
C LEU A 344 -0.76 -9.24 -3.05
N TRP A 345 -1.99 -8.78 -3.28
CA TRP A 345 -2.39 -7.37 -3.32
C TRP A 345 -1.50 -6.51 -4.23
N ASP A 346 -1.44 -6.86 -5.52
CA ASP A 346 -0.64 -6.16 -6.56
C ASP A 346 0.84 -5.97 -6.22
N GLY A 347 1.40 -6.94 -5.48
CA GLY A 347 2.80 -6.93 -5.08
C GLY A 347 3.10 -6.11 -3.83
N SER A 348 2.06 -5.69 -3.10
CA SER A 348 2.15 -5.12 -1.76
C SER A 348 2.62 -6.15 -0.73
N LEU A 349 2.31 -7.44 -0.90
CA LEU A 349 2.88 -8.51 -0.08
C LEU A 349 3.71 -9.45 -0.96
N ARG A 350 4.98 -9.66 -0.59
CA ARG A 350 5.95 -10.49 -1.28
C ARG A 350 6.53 -11.52 -0.34
N ILE A 351 6.47 -12.79 -0.74
CA ILE A 351 7.06 -13.90 0.01
C ILE A 351 8.21 -14.45 -0.81
N ASN A 352 9.41 -14.46 -0.23
CA ASN A 352 10.61 -15.03 -0.82
C ASN A 352 10.94 -16.37 -0.15
N SER A 353 11.50 -17.30 -0.92
CA SER A 353 11.90 -18.64 -0.46
C SER A 353 13.14 -19.11 -1.22
N PHE A 354 13.88 -20.10 -0.71
CA PHE A 354 14.96 -20.72 -1.48
C PHE A 354 14.45 -21.79 -2.45
N GLN A 355 13.17 -22.15 -2.37
CA GLN A 355 12.53 -23.07 -3.29
C GLN A 355 12.21 -22.37 -4.61
N LYS A 356 12.51 -23.02 -5.74
CA LYS A 356 12.13 -22.52 -7.06
C LYS A 356 10.63 -22.81 -7.26
N PRO A 357 9.79 -21.80 -7.58
CA PRO A 357 8.39 -22.06 -7.90
C PRO A 357 8.30 -22.95 -9.15
N THR A 358 7.57 -24.05 -9.06
CA THR A 358 7.33 -24.99 -10.18
C THR A 358 6.08 -24.64 -10.98
N ALA A 359 5.16 -23.86 -10.41
CA ALA A 359 3.96 -23.30 -11.05
C ALA A 359 3.68 -21.91 -10.46
N ASP A 360 3.02 -21.02 -11.21
CA ASP A 360 2.55 -19.74 -10.66
C ASP A 360 1.51 -20.05 -9.58
N LEU A 361 1.87 -19.83 -8.30
CA LEU A 361 0.98 -20.00 -7.14
C LEU A 361 -0.25 -19.07 -7.19
N SER A 362 -0.30 -18.15 -8.16
CA SER A 362 -1.39 -17.22 -8.46
C SER A 362 -2.27 -17.64 -9.65
N ALA A 363 -1.95 -18.73 -10.33
CA ALA A 363 -2.76 -19.28 -11.42
C ALA A 363 -3.54 -20.50 -10.92
N VAL A 364 -4.77 -20.68 -11.43
CA VAL A 364 -5.56 -21.91 -11.28
C VAL A 364 -4.63 -23.08 -11.59
N ALA A 365 -4.35 -23.92 -10.59
CA ALA A 365 -3.50 -25.08 -10.79
C ALA A 365 -4.18 -25.95 -11.86
N ALA A 366 -3.61 -25.96 -13.07
CA ALA A 366 -4.04 -26.83 -14.16
C ALA A 366 -3.83 -28.32 -13.83
N ASP A 367 -3.16 -28.61 -12.70
CA ASP A 367 -2.93 -29.95 -12.17
C ASP A 367 -3.80 -30.20 -10.93
N ASN A 368 -4.33 -31.41 -10.81
CA ASN A 368 -5.22 -31.94 -9.76
C ASN A 368 -4.71 -31.86 -8.29
N GLU A 369 -3.63 -31.13 -8.00
CA GLU A 369 -3.02 -31.03 -6.66
C GLU A 369 -2.75 -29.57 -6.24
N LEU A 370 -3.25 -29.20 -5.05
CA LEU A 370 -2.87 -27.95 -4.37
C LEU A 370 -1.35 -27.88 -4.13
N PRO A 371 -0.75 -26.68 -4.08
CA PRO A 371 0.70 -26.49 -3.88
C PRO A 371 1.15 -26.72 -2.41
N ALA A 372 0.61 -27.72 -1.74
CA ALA A 372 0.88 -28.02 -0.34
C ALA A 372 2.35 -28.39 -0.08
N LYS A 373 2.98 -29.16 -0.97
CA LYS A 373 4.41 -29.54 -0.86
C LYS A 373 5.33 -28.32 -0.95
N ILE A 374 5.06 -27.43 -1.91
CA ILE A 374 5.83 -26.18 -2.12
C ILE A 374 5.76 -25.30 -0.86
N TRP A 375 4.56 -25.16 -0.29
CA TRP A 375 4.36 -24.40 0.95
C TRP A 375 5.03 -25.05 2.17
N ALA A 376 5.02 -26.38 2.27
CA ALA A 376 5.71 -27.11 3.33
C ALA A 376 7.24 -26.90 3.27
N ASP A 377 7.82 -26.97 2.07
CA ASP A 377 9.25 -26.73 1.85
C ASP A 377 9.63 -25.26 2.11
N ALA A 378 8.79 -24.32 1.65
CA ALA A 378 8.98 -22.91 1.93
C ALA A 378 8.91 -22.61 3.44
N ALA A 379 7.93 -23.13 4.16
CA ALA A 379 7.84 -22.97 5.62
C ALA A 379 9.05 -23.59 6.35
N ALA A 380 9.64 -24.66 5.81
CA ALA A 380 10.87 -25.24 6.36
C ALA A 380 12.09 -24.30 6.23
N ASP A 381 12.15 -23.45 5.20
CA ASP A 381 13.22 -22.45 5.04
C ASP A 381 13.18 -21.37 6.14
N PHE A 382 11.99 -20.98 6.60
CA PHE A 382 11.80 -20.02 7.69
C PHE A 382 12.15 -20.61 9.08
N LYS A 383 12.10 -21.94 9.27
CA LYS A 383 12.47 -22.57 10.55
C LYS A 383 13.95 -22.44 10.94
N ARG A 384 14.82 -22.01 10.03
CA ARG A 384 16.24 -21.84 10.31
C ARG A 384 16.45 -20.62 11.19
N LYS A 385 17.13 -20.80 12.33
CA LYS A 385 17.56 -19.67 13.17
C LYS A 385 18.56 -18.81 12.39
N LYS A 386 18.53 -17.49 12.65
CA LYS A 386 19.54 -16.56 12.16
C LYS A 386 20.92 -17.14 12.43
N THR A 387 21.64 -17.53 11.38
CA THR A 387 23.04 -17.92 11.52
C THR A 387 23.81 -16.64 11.80
N VAL A 388 24.01 -16.35 13.09
CA VAL A 388 24.97 -15.36 13.51
C VAL A 388 26.34 -15.97 13.22
N PHE A 389 26.88 -15.68 12.04
CA PHE A 389 28.31 -15.77 11.87
C PHE A 389 28.88 -14.66 12.74
N GLU A 390 29.41 -15.02 13.92
CA GLU A 390 30.53 -14.27 14.43
C GLU A 390 31.59 -14.37 13.33
N ARG A 391 31.68 -13.32 12.50
CA ARG A 391 32.81 -13.13 11.61
C ARG A 391 34.02 -12.99 12.52
N HIS A 392 34.60 -14.13 12.90
CA HIS A 392 36.05 -14.22 13.04
C HIS A 392 36.63 -14.27 11.62
N GLU A 393 36.41 -13.20 10.85
CA GLU A 393 37.41 -12.83 9.87
C GLU A 393 38.61 -12.41 10.73
N THR A 394 39.65 -13.22 10.73
CA THR A 394 40.96 -12.76 11.19
C THR A 394 41.31 -11.57 10.30
N LYS A 395 40.95 -10.36 10.74
CA LYS A 395 41.16 -9.12 10.00
C LYS A 395 42.66 -9.00 9.68
N GLU A 396 42.97 -8.66 8.44
CA GLU A 396 44.36 -8.55 7.99
C GLU A 396 44.96 -7.21 8.41
N LEU A 397 46.29 -7.14 8.49
CA LEU A 397 46.99 -5.86 8.70
C LEU A 397 46.90 -5.03 7.40
N PRO A 398 46.55 -3.74 7.48
CA PRO A 398 46.40 -2.92 6.28
C PRO A 398 47.75 -2.71 5.56
N PRO A 399 47.78 -2.74 4.22
CA PRO A 399 49.00 -2.46 3.47
C PRO A 399 49.38 -0.97 3.55
N VAL A 400 50.68 -0.67 3.42
CA VAL A 400 51.18 0.72 3.34
C VAL A 400 50.50 1.45 2.18
N ASN A 401 50.08 2.70 2.40
CA ASN A 401 49.24 3.55 1.54
C ASN A 401 47.74 3.22 1.45
N ALA A 402 47.23 2.24 2.21
CA ALA A 402 45.79 2.04 2.33
C ALA A 402 45.11 3.27 2.96
N LEU A 403 43.92 3.61 2.46
CA LEU A 403 43.07 4.67 2.98
C LEU A 403 41.91 4.00 3.71
N LEU A 404 41.79 4.24 5.01
CA LEU A 404 40.87 3.54 5.89
C LEU A 404 40.31 4.48 6.97
N LYS A 405 39.17 4.11 7.55
CA LYS A 405 38.55 4.87 8.64
C LYS A 405 39.20 4.49 9.97
N ILE A 406 39.58 5.49 10.75
CA ILE A 406 40.17 5.32 12.07
C ILE A 406 39.39 6.12 13.11
N ARG A 407 39.20 5.53 14.29
CA ARG A 407 38.59 6.20 15.44
C ARG A 407 39.66 6.65 16.42
N ILE A 408 39.65 7.92 16.81
CA ILE A 408 40.56 8.44 17.84
C ILE A 408 40.14 7.91 19.21
N THR A 409 41.03 7.17 19.87
CA THR A 409 40.72 6.49 21.15
C THR A 409 41.33 7.17 22.36
N ALA A 410 42.49 7.80 22.23
CA ALA A 410 43.13 8.51 23.33
C ALA A 410 44.11 9.60 22.85
N LEU A 411 44.14 10.72 23.57
CA LEU A 411 45.16 11.76 23.45
C LEU A 411 46.12 11.63 24.65
N HIS A 412 47.42 11.53 24.41
CA HIS A 412 48.37 11.25 25.50
C HIS A 412 48.73 12.54 26.29
N PRO A 413 48.48 12.60 27.62
CA PRO A 413 48.72 13.82 28.40
C PRO A 413 50.20 14.25 28.43
N ALA A 414 51.14 13.30 28.39
CA ALA A 414 52.59 13.58 28.43
C ALA A 414 53.25 13.79 27.04
N TYR A 415 52.55 13.49 25.94
CA TYR A 415 53.05 13.70 24.58
C TYR A 415 51.94 14.34 23.74
N PRO A 416 51.71 15.66 23.90
CA PRO A 416 50.57 16.35 23.30
C PRO A 416 50.57 16.34 21.77
N SER A 417 51.69 15.96 21.13
CA SER A 417 51.84 15.85 19.68
C SER A 417 51.40 14.50 19.09
N LEU A 418 50.87 13.58 19.90
CA LEU A 418 50.45 12.23 19.47
C LEU A 418 49.00 11.90 19.87
N ALA A 419 48.20 11.45 18.90
CA ALA A 419 46.86 10.90 19.09
C ALA A 419 46.86 9.40 18.74
N PHE A 420 46.26 8.56 19.58
CA PHE A 420 46.10 7.12 19.33
C PHE A 420 44.77 6.85 18.64
N ALA A 421 44.80 5.94 17.65
CA ALA A 421 43.64 5.61 16.85
C ALA A 421 43.56 4.11 16.56
N THR A 422 42.35 3.61 16.41
CA THR A 422 42.04 2.22 16.08
C THR A 422 41.36 2.15 14.73
N VAL A 423 41.74 1.20 13.88
CA VAL A 423 41.13 0.99 12.56
C VAL A 423 39.69 0.49 12.74
N GLU A 424 38.74 1.18 12.10
CA GLU A 424 37.31 0.83 12.08
C GLU A 424 36.92 0.56 10.63
N ASP A 425 37.30 -0.62 10.16
CA ASP A 425 37.07 -1.10 8.80
C ASP A 425 36.61 -2.57 8.84
N ASP A 426 35.79 -2.97 7.88
CA ASP A 426 35.28 -4.33 7.77
C ASP A 426 36.39 -5.33 7.42
N MET A 427 37.42 -4.89 6.68
CA MET A 427 38.47 -5.75 6.13
C MET A 427 39.78 -5.76 6.93
N TYR A 428 40.11 -4.67 7.63
CA TYR A 428 41.43 -4.47 8.26
C TYR A 428 41.35 -4.21 9.77
N GLU A 429 42.39 -4.65 10.50
CA GLU A 429 42.53 -4.40 11.95
C GLU A 429 43.93 -3.86 12.29
N GLY A 430 43.97 -2.93 13.25
CA GLY A 430 45.22 -2.49 13.84
C GLY A 430 45.08 -1.25 14.70
N ASN A 431 46.04 -1.07 15.59
CA ASN A 431 46.16 0.10 16.46
C ASN A 431 47.36 0.93 16.01
N GLY A 432 47.17 2.24 15.97
CA GLY A 432 48.22 3.16 15.52
C GLY A 432 48.17 4.53 16.17
N ALA A 433 49.04 5.41 15.71
CA ALA A 433 49.11 6.77 16.18
C ALA A 433 49.27 7.77 15.04
N ILE A 434 48.71 8.96 15.24
CA ILE A 434 48.83 10.13 14.38
C ILE A 434 49.74 11.14 15.09
N HIS A 435 50.80 11.55 14.41
CA HIS A 435 51.69 12.61 14.91
C HIS A 435 51.25 13.97 14.34
N LEU A 436 51.43 15.05 15.11
CA LEU A 436 51.06 16.42 14.73
C LEU A 436 51.60 16.84 13.35
N SER A 437 52.82 16.43 13.00
CA SER A 437 53.43 16.72 11.69
C SER A 437 52.73 16.04 10.50
N GLN A 438 51.84 15.08 10.76
CA GLN A 438 51.02 14.34 9.79
C GLN A 438 49.57 14.84 9.75
N VAL A 439 49.27 15.90 10.52
CA VAL A 439 47.97 16.59 10.55
C VAL A 439 48.12 17.99 9.96
N THR A 440 49.18 18.73 10.33
CA THR A 440 49.40 20.11 9.85
C THR A 440 50.86 20.37 9.45
N ARG A 441 51.06 21.31 8.53
CA ARG A 441 52.39 21.76 8.07
C ARG A 441 52.96 22.92 8.92
N ILE A 442 52.26 23.31 9.98
CA ILE A 442 52.53 24.49 10.80
C ILE A 442 53.35 24.07 12.02
N LYS A 443 54.57 24.60 12.14
CA LYS A 443 55.54 24.15 13.15
C LYS A 443 55.35 24.77 14.55
N GLN A 444 54.44 25.72 14.72
CA GLN A 444 54.21 26.44 15.99
C GLN A 444 53.19 25.77 16.91
N LEU A 445 52.43 24.80 16.41
CA LEU A 445 51.51 24.02 17.24
C LEU A 445 52.29 23.09 18.18
N THR A 446 51.93 23.12 19.46
CA THR A 446 52.56 22.29 20.50
C THR A 446 51.67 21.14 20.97
N SER A 447 50.38 21.13 20.62
CA SER A 447 49.39 20.12 21.06
C SER A 447 48.34 19.81 19.99
N LEU A 448 47.86 18.57 19.97
CA LEU A 448 46.67 18.08 19.26
C LEU A 448 45.38 18.23 20.11
N SER A 449 45.50 18.59 21.38
CA SER A 449 44.36 18.87 22.27
C SER A 449 43.57 20.07 21.72
N GLY A 450 42.29 19.86 21.42
CA GLY A 450 41.41 20.85 20.79
C GLY A 450 41.24 20.69 19.28
N ILE A 451 42.05 19.86 18.60
CA ILE A 451 41.92 19.56 17.16
C ILE A 451 41.09 18.28 16.93
N PHE A 452 41.34 17.23 17.71
CA PHE A 452 40.54 16.01 17.74
C PHE A 452 39.85 15.84 19.10
N ALA A 453 38.64 15.28 19.10
CA ALA A 453 37.97 14.75 20.27
C ALA A 453 38.10 13.21 20.33
N VAL A 454 37.97 12.65 21.53
CA VAL A 454 37.96 11.18 21.70
C VAL A 454 36.65 10.65 21.15
N GLY A 455 36.72 9.68 20.24
CA GLY A 455 35.56 9.15 19.53
C GLY A 455 35.42 9.64 18.08
N ASP A 456 36.19 10.66 17.67
CA ASP A 456 36.18 11.19 16.30
C ASP A 456 36.54 10.11 15.28
N LEU A 457 35.71 9.98 14.25
CA LEU A 457 35.95 9.09 13.10
C LEU A 457 36.57 9.88 11.96
N VAL A 458 37.74 9.44 11.47
CA VAL A 458 38.50 10.15 10.45
C VAL A 458 39.05 9.20 9.41
N THR A 459 38.97 9.56 8.14
CA THR A 459 39.65 8.84 7.05
C THR A 459 41.14 9.18 7.03
N ALA A 460 42.01 8.19 7.18
CA ALA A 460 43.46 8.39 7.22
C ALA A 460 44.23 7.38 6.37
N ARG A 461 45.41 7.79 5.90
CA ARG A 461 46.32 6.97 5.09
C ARG A 461 47.37 6.29 5.97
N VAL A 462 47.60 4.99 5.78
CA VAL A 462 48.67 4.24 6.47
C VAL A 462 50.03 4.59 5.86
N ILE A 463 50.93 5.18 6.65
CA ILE A 463 52.29 5.54 6.20
C ILE A 463 53.28 4.41 6.47
N GLU A 464 53.16 3.76 7.63
CA GLU A 464 54.14 2.79 8.09
C GLU A 464 53.47 1.71 8.94
N VAL A 465 53.87 0.47 8.71
CA VAL A 465 53.47 -0.70 9.49
C VAL A 465 54.73 -1.24 10.17
N SER A 466 54.83 -1.08 11.48
CA SER A 466 55.98 -1.56 12.25
C SER A 466 55.91 -3.08 12.48
N GLU A 467 57.06 -3.74 12.62
CA GLU A 467 57.17 -5.19 12.92
C GLU A 467 56.36 -5.62 14.16
N ASN A 468 56.13 -4.69 15.09
CA ASN A 468 55.31 -4.91 16.30
C ASN A 468 53.80 -4.65 16.10
N LYS A 469 53.29 -4.67 14.86
CA LYS A 469 51.89 -4.40 14.50
C LYS A 469 51.38 -3.00 14.88
N ARG A 470 52.26 -2.01 15.04
CA ARG A 470 51.88 -0.61 15.29
C ARG A 470 51.82 0.16 13.97
N LEU A 471 50.70 0.84 13.73
CA LEU A 471 50.45 1.61 12.52
C LEU A 471 50.75 3.11 12.74
N ARG A 472 51.23 3.80 11.70
CA ARG A 472 51.30 5.28 11.67
C ARG A 472 50.39 5.81 10.57
N PHE A 473 49.55 6.80 10.89
CA PHE A 473 48.60 7.37 9.94
C PHE A 473 48.92 8.82 9.57
N SER A 474 48.50 9.24 8.37
CA SER A 474 48.55 10.63 7.88
C SER A 474 47.19 11.08 7.37
N ILE A 475 46.83 12.33 7.67
CA ILE A 475 45.63 13.01 7.17
C ILE A 475 46.01 14.23 6.30
N LEU A 476 47.28 14.64 6.33
CA LEU A 476 47.79 15.86 5.71
C LEU A 476 47.54 15.95 4.19
N ASP A 477 47.63 14.83 3.47
CA ASP A 477 47.35 14.81 2.02
C ASP A 477 45.86 14.97 1.72
N GLU A 478 44.99 14.41 2.56
CA GLU A 478 43.54 14.49 2.36
C GLU A 478 43.00 15.89 2.72
N ILE A 479 43.50 16.50 3.80
CA ILE A 479 43.25 17.92 4.10
C ILE A 479 43.74 18.82 2.95
N SER A 480 44.91 18.50 2.37
CA SER A 480 45.45 19.27 1.24
C SER A 480 44.55 19.21 0.00
N LYS A 481 43.90 18.07 -0.26
CA LYS A 481 42.90 17.94 -1.34
C LYS A 481 41.61 18.70 -1.00
N SER A 482 41.14 18.64 0.24
CA SER A 482 39.97 19.38 0.70
C SER A 482 40.16 20.89 0.55
N ILE A 483 41.33 21.42 0.91
CA ILE A 483 41.69 22.83 0.69
C ILE A 483 41.66 23.16 -0.82
N ALA A 484 42.27 22.33 -1.66
CA ALA A 484 42.31 22.55 -3.10
C ALA A 484 40.94 22.50 -3.79
N THR A 485 39.96 21.83 -3.18
CA THR A 485 38.59 21.71 -3.70
C THR A 485 37.70 22.86 -3.23
N ARG A 486 37.95 23.39 -2.02
CA ARG A 486 37.08 24.38 -1.38
C ARG A 486 37.41 25.83 -1.75
N PHE A 487 38.68 26.15 -2.01
CA PHE A 487 39.13 27.55 -2.21
C PHE A 487 39.57 27.81 -3.65
N HIS A 488 39.15 28.95 -4.20
CA HIS A 488 39.44 29.33 -5.58
C HIS A 488 40.34 30.58 -5.68
N PRO A 489 41.12 30.73 -6.77
CA PRO A 489 41.82 31.98 -7.07
C PRO A 489 40.87 33.18 -7.14
N GLY A 490 41.21 34.28 -6.48
CA GLY A 490 40.43 35.53 -6.43
C GLY A 490 39.70 35.78 -5.12
N GLU A 491 39.61 34.79 -4.23
CA GLU A 491 39.03 34.95 -2.89
C GLU A 491 39.96 35.71 -1.94
N TYR A 492 39.38 36.42 -0.96
CA TYR A 492 40.10 37.18 0.05
C TYR A 492 40.06 36.46 1.41
N THR A 493 41.16 36.50 2.15
CA THR A 493 41.23 35.93 3.51
C THR A 493 42.17 36.76 4.38
N TYR A 494 41.79 36.95 5.64
CA TYR A 494 42.69 37.52 6.63
C TYR A 494 43.71 36.47 7.05
N ALA A 495 44.97 36.87 7.14
CA ALA A 495 46.04 35.99 7.53
C ALA A 495 47.07 36.66 8.42
N ARG A 496 47.60 35.89 9.37
CA ARG A 496 48.65 36.30 10.30
C ARG A 496 50.02 35.85 9.80
N LEU A 497 51.00 36.75 9.77
CA LEU A 497 52.36 36.43 9.34
C LEU A 497 53.11 35.60 10.39
N ILE A 498 53.69 34.48 9.96
CA ILE A 498 54.30 33.49 10.85
C ILE A 498 55.80 33.35 10.68
N SER A 499 56.26 33.43 9.43
CA SER A 499 57.68 33.31 9.14
C SER A 499 58.03 34.10 7.89
N LYS A 500 59.09 34.91 8.01
CA LYS A 500 59.68 35.68 6.92
C LYS A 500 60.94 34.96 6.44
N ASN A 501 60.94 34.49 5.18
CA ASN A 501 62.16 34.03 4.50
C ASN A 501 62.52 35.03 3.39
N GLU A 502 63.80 35.15 3.03
CA GLU A 502 64.30 36.12 2.02
C GLU A 502 63.53 36.08 0.68
N ASN A 503 62.99 34.92 0.30
CA ASN A 503 62.27 34.72 -0.97
C ASN A 503 60.75 34.46 -0.80
N SER A 504 60.22 34.38 0.42
CA SER A 504 58.79 34.09 0.65
C SER A 504 58.33 34.38 2.07
N TYR A 505 57.15 34.95 2.24
CA TYR A 505 56.49 35.11 3.54
C TYR A 505 55.44 34.03 3.73
N ARG A 506 55.34 33.40 4.91
CA ARG A 506 54.31 32.39 5.22
C ARG A 506 53.31 32.90 6.22
N TRP A 507 52.04 32.61 5.96
CA TRP A 507 50.90 33.11 6.72
C TRP A 507 49.95 31.96 7.10
N ILE A 508 49.19 32.12 8.17
CA ILE A 508 48.01 31.28 8.49
C ILE A 508 46.77 32.10 8.25
N SER A 509 45.83 31.55 7.48
CA SER A 509 44.51 32.16 7.31
C SER A 509 43.64 32.01 8.55
N GLU A 510 42.63 32.88 8.68
CA GLU A 510 41.55 32.72 9.67
C GLU A 510 40.87 31.34 9.59
N LYS A 511 40.92 30.67 8.42
CA LYS A 511 40.32 29.36 8.15
C LYS A 511 41.32 28.20 8.28
N GLY A 512 42.48 28.44 8.90
CA GLY A 512 43.42 27.40 9.35
C GLY A 512 44.36 26.81 8.30
N TYR A 513 44.32 27.26 7.04
CA TYR A 513 45.19 26.74 5.99
C TYR A 513 46.43 27.64 5.76
N PRO A 514 47.61 27.07 5.45
CA PRO A 514 48.84 27.83 5.27
C PRO A 514 48.92 28.49 3.89
N LEU A 515 49.33 29.75 3.87
CA LEU A 515 49.50 30.58 2.67
C LEU A 515 50.96 31.03 2.53
N TYR A 516 51.37 31.41 1.32
CA TYR A 516 52.62 32.14 1.12
C TYR A 516 52.49 33.30 0.13
N THR A 517 53.26 34.36 0.37
CA THR A 517 53.40 35.51 -0.53
C THR A 517 54.86 35.66 -0.94
N VAL A 518 55.12 36.29 -2.09
CA VAL A 518 56.47 36.57 -2.60
C VAL A 518 56.70 38.07 -2.46
N PRO A 519 57.79 38.54 -1.83
CA PRO A 519 58.04 39.96 -1.67
C PRO A 519 58.19 40.63 -3.03
N SER A 520 57.44 41.71 -3.28
CA SER A 520 57.58 42.54 -4.47
C SER A 520 58.41 43.78 -4.14
N PRO A 521 59.38 44.19 -4.98
CA PRO A 521 60.17 45.42 -4.76
C PRO A 521 59.37 46.73 -4.93
N LEU A 522 58.05 46.65 -5.15
CA LEU A 522 57.11 47.77 -5.32
C LEU A 522 56.22 47.99 -4.08
N ASP A 523 56.30 47.15 -3.05
CA ASP A 523 55.45 47.26 -1.86
C ASP A 523 56.00 48.37 -0.93
N GLU A 524 55.18 49.39 -0.63
CA GLU A 524 55.59 50.56 0.18
C GLU A 524 55.74 50.25 1.69
N VAL A 525 55.23 49.11 2.15
CA VAL A 525 55.21 48.70 3.57
C VAL A 525 55.73 47.25 3.69
N GLU A 526 56.81 47.03 4.44
CA GLU A 526 57.24 45.69 4.83
C GLU A 526 56.43 45.18 6.04
N PRO A 527 55.74 44.03 5.95
CA PRO A 527 55.02 43.48 7.09
C PRO A 527 55.98 42.94 8.16
N GLU A 528 55.66 43.18 9.44
CA GLU A 528 56.35 42.63 10.60
C GLU A 528 55.77 41.26 11.01
N LEU A 529 56.55 40.49 11.78
CA LEU A 529 56.09 39.21 12.32
C LEU A 529 54.87 39.45 13.22
N ASP A 530 53.86 38.57 13.13
CA ASP A 530 52.56 38.66 13.79
C ASP A 530 51.56 39.70 13.27
N ASP A 531 51.90 40.50 12.26
CA ASP A 531 50.91 41.39 11.63
C ASP A 531 49.81 40.62 10.91
N LEU A 532 48.58 41.16 10.95
CA LEU A 532 47.42 40.68 10.19
C LEU A 532 47.19 41.53 8.94
N TYR A 533 47.09 40.85 7.81
CA TYR A 533 46.76 41.47 6.53
C TYR A 533 45.64 40.71 5.83
N MET A 534 44.86 41.45 5.03
CA MET A 534 43.97 40.88 4.04
C MET A 534 44.80 40.44 2.83
N LEU A 535 44.73 39.15 2.52
CA LEU A 535 45.45 38.54 1.41
C LEU A 535 44.46 38.09 0.34
N ARG A 536 44.74 38.43 -0.92
CA ARG A 536 43.99 37.92 -2.08
C ARG A 536 44.67 36.67 -2.63
N LEU A 537 43.91 35.59 -2.73
CA LEU A 537 44.35 34.31 -3.26
C LEU A 537 44.64 34.42 -4.77
N THR A 538 45.86 34.11 -5.20
CA THR A 538 46.26 34.15 -6.61
C THR A 538 46.33 32.78 -7.25
N HIS A 539 46.83 31.77 -6.52
CA HIS A 539 46.90 30.39 -7.01
C HIS A 539 46.74 29.38 -5.87
N VAL A 540 45.92 28.35 -6.10
CA VAL A 540 45.72 27.21 -5.20
C VAL A 540 46.24 25.94 -5.90
N ASN A 541 47.31 25.34 -5.40
CA ASN A 541 47.87 24.10 -5.97
C ASN A 541 47.14 22.86 -5.42
N ARG A 542 47.07 21.79 -6.24
CA ARG A 542 46.50 20.47 -5.86
C ARG A 542 47.19 19.81 -4.65
N THR A 543 48.38 20.28 -4.29
CA THR A 543 49.19 19.82 -3.15
C THR A 543 48.88 20.57 -1.84
N GLY A 544 47.85 21.43 -1.83
CA GLY A 544 47.45 22.26 -0.69
C GLY A 544 48.33 23.50 -0.46
N TYR A 545 49.17 23.89 -1.43
CA TYR A 545 49.97 25.12 -1.34
C TYR A 545 49.20 26.28 -1.96
N VAL A 546 49.06 27.36 -1.20
CA VAL A 546 48.26 28.50 -1.60
C VAL A 546 49.11 29.76 -1.67
N ARG A 547 49.16 30.38 -2.85
CA ARG A 547 49.84 31.66 -3.09
C ARG A 547 48.83 32.79 -2.98
N ALA A 548 49.23 33.87 -2.33
CA ALA A 548 48.44 35.09 -2.21
C ALA A 548 49.27 36.36 -2.47
N GLU A 549 48.58 37.49 -2.59
CA GLU A 549 49.14 38.85 -2.66
C GLU A 549 48.54 39.70 -1.51
N ILE A 550 49.33 40.62 -0.97
CA ILE A 550 48.93 41.50 0.15
C ILE A 550 48.15 42.68 -0.43
N GLU A 551 46.96 42.99 0.11
CA GLU A 551 46.20 44.16 -0.32
C GLU A 551 46.08 45.22 0.78
N GLU A 552 45.46 44.90 1.92
CA GLU A 552 45.14 45.87 2.97
C GLU A 552 45.52 45.34 4.36
N MET A 553 45.84 46.26 5.28
CA MET A 553 46.08 45.93 6.69
C MET A 553 44.76 45.60 7.38
N ALA A 554 44.73 44.56 8.22
CA ALA A 554 43.51 44.18 8.93
C ALA A 554 43.11 45.23 10.00
N PRO A 555 41.82 45.29 10.40
CA PRO A 555 41.35 46.16 11.48
C PRO A 555 42.07 45.88 12.81
N GLU A 556 42.31 46.92 13.62
CA GLU A 556 43.06 46.82 14.90
C GLU A 556 42.45 45.84 15.91
N ASP A 557 41.16 45.48 15.77
CA ASP A 557 40.41 44.65 16.71
C ASP A 557 40.42 43.14 16.37
N MET A 558 41.13 42.72 15.30
CA MET A 558 41.07 41.35 14.81
C MET A 558 42.22 40.47 15.34
N GLU A 559 41.90 39.43 16.10
CA GLU A 559 42.85 38.39 16.53
C GLU A 559 42.56 37.05 15.84
N ILE A 560 43.59 36.45 15.22
CA ILE A 560 43.52 35.07 14.69
C ILE A 560 44.26 34.13 15.63
N ASP A 561 43.51 33.21 16.26
CA ASP A 561 44.05 32.07 17.00
C ASP A 561 44.37 30.92 16.02
N PRO A 562 45.65 30.58 15.83
CA PRO A 562 46.05 29.53 14.91
C PRO A 562 45.58 28.14 15.34
N GLN A 563 45.39 27.87 16.64
CA GLN A 563 44.91 26.57 17.12
C GLN A 563 43.44 26.36 16.76
N LYS A 564 42.60 27.36 17.04
CA LYS A 564 41.17 27.32 16.73
C LYS A 564 40.91 27.23 15.22
N ALA A 565 41.61 28.04 14.42
CA ALA A 565 41.47 28.04 12.97
C ALA A 565 41.77 26.66 12.35
N ILE A 566 42.78 25.97 12.87
CA ILE A 566 43.16 24.62 12.43
C ILE A 566 42.17 23.57 12.93
N ALA A 567 41.70 23.68 14.16
CA ALA A 567 40.68 22.80 14.72
C ALA A 567 39.37 22.86 13.91
N ASP A 568 38.98 24.05 13.46
CA ASP A 568 37.82 24.25 12.58
C ASP A 568 38.04 23.58 11.22
N LEU A 569 39.23 23.76 10.62
CA LEU A 569 39.59 23.12 9.35
C LEU A 569 39.57 21.59 9.44
N VAL A 570 40.14 21.02 10.50
CA VAL A 570 40.14 19.58 10.74
C VAL A 570 38.74 19.09 11.08
N GLY A 571 37.93 19.88 11.80
CA GLY A 571 36.54 19.56 12.11
C GLY A 571 35.68 19.34 10.86
N TYR A 572 35.90 20.10 9.79
CA TYR A 572 35.24 19.85 8.50
C TYR A 572 35.64 18.54 7.81
N TYR A 573 36.74 17.91 8.24
CA TYR A 573 37.23 16.64 7.69
C TYR A 573 36.87 15.42 8.56
N VAL A 574 36.37 15.64 9.78
CA VAL A 574 35.92 14.55 10.67
C VAL A 574 34.59 14.01 10.13
N ASP A 575 34.52 12.70 9.89
CA ASP A 575 33.34 12.04 9.33
C ASP A 575 32.20 11.94 10.36
N GLU A 576 32.53 11.79 11.64
CA GLU A 576 31.57 11.70 12.74
C GLU A 576 32.21 12.21 14.04
N ARG A 577 31.58 13.18 14.71
CA ARG A 577 31.93 13.62 16.07
C ARG A 577 30.87 13.13 17.04
N LEU A 578 31.28 12.43 18.09
CA LEU A 578 30.39 12.13 19.22
C LEU A 578 30.20 13.41 20.04
N ALA A 579 28.96 13.90 20.13
CA ALA A 579 28.63 15.04 20.98
C ALA A 579 28.78 14.64 22.46
N ASP A 580 29.56 15.40 23.21
CA ASP A 580 29.59 15.29 24.67
C ASP A 580 28.18 15.62 25.20
N TYR A 581 27.58 14.67 25.92
CA TYR A 581 26.29 14.85 26.57
C TYR A 581 26.40 15.89 27.69
N THR A 582 25.91 17.11 27.41
CA THR A 582 25.40 18.03 28.43
C THR A 582 24.00 18.48 28.01
N GLU A 583 23.07 18.40 28.96
CA GLU A 583 21.62 18.54 28.79
C GLU A 583 21.15 19.94 28.35
N GLU A 584 19.90 19.94 27.85
CA GLU A 584 18.95 21.05 27.66
C GLU A 584 19.03 21.91 26.38
N GLY A 585 17.97 21.79 25.55
CA GLY A 585 17.29 22.95 24.98
C GLY A 585 17.35 23.18 23.46
N VAL A 586 16.27 22.74 22.79
CA VAL A 586 15.65 23.29 21.57
C VAL A 586 16.37 23.09 20.23
N ALA A 587 15.58 22.54 19.29
CA ALA A 587 15.91 22.26 17.91
C ALA A 587 16.33 23.50 17.10
N ASP A 588 17.28 23.30 16.21
CA ASP A 588 17.21 23.88 14.87
C ASP A 588 17.72 22.86 13.85
N GLU A 589 16.86 22.57 12.89
CA GLU A 589 17.10 21.69 11.76
C GLU A 589 18.14 22.30 10.82
N LEU A 590 19.25 21.60 10.60
CA LEU A 590 20.00 21.72 9.35
C LEU A 590 20.37 20.32 8.85
N HIS A 591 19.95 20.10 7.60
CA HIS A 591 20.02 18.87 6.84
C HIS A 591 21.40 18.21 6.79
N GLU A 592 21.51 16.99 7.32
CA GLU A 592 22.37 15.96 6.74
C GLU A 592 21.58 14.64 6.64
N SER A 593 21.67 14.03 5.46
CA SER A 593 21.05 12.74 5.13
C SER A 593 21.72 11.62 5.93
N HIS A 594 21.28 11.42 7.16
CA HIS A 594 21.52 10.18 7.88
C HIS A 594 20.76 9.07 7.17
N ALA A 595 21.44 7.94 6.91
CA ALA A 595 20.73 6.70 6.67
C ALA A 595 19.86 6.42 7.90
N GLU A 596 18.54 6.62 7.76
CA GLU A 596 17.58 6.42 8.84
C GLU A 596 17.74 5.00 9.39
N VAL A 597 18.00 4.88 10.70
CA VAL A 597 18.00 3.59 11.37
C VAL A 597 16.60 2.97 11.17
N PRO A 598 16.48 1.73 10.65
CA PRO A 598 15.18 1.11 10.43
C PRO A 598 14.37 1.02 11.72
N GLY A 599 13.09 1.37 11.66
CA GLY A 599 12.16 1.19 12.78
C GLY A 599 11.97 -0.30 13.10
N ARG A 600 11.79 -0.64 14.38
CA ARG A 600 11.47 -2.01 14.80
C ARG A 600 9.97 -2.17 14.99
N LEU A 601 9.37 -3.19 14.37
CA LEU A 601 7.96 -3.54 14.56
C LEU A 601 7.78 -4.48 15.76
N SER A 602 6.58 -4.45 16.34
CA SER A 602 6.17 -5.41 17.37
C SER A 602 5.52 -6.66 16.75
N PRO A 603 5.58 -7.83 17.41
CA PRO A 603 4.86 -9.03 16.96
C PRO A 603 3.34 -8.81 16.83
N ASN A 604 2.77 -7.96 17.71
CA ASN A 604 1.36 -7.60 17.67
C ASN A 604 0.95 -6.86 16.39
N TYR A 605 1.88 -6.13 15.77
CA TYR A 605 1.67 -5.50 14.47
C TYR A 605 1.49 -6.55 13.37
N VAL A 606 2.33 -7.59 13.34
CA VAL A 606 2.19 -8.71 12.40
C VAL A 606 0.91 -9.51 12.67
N ARG A 607 0.48 -9.62 13.92
CA ARG A 607 -0.80 -10.24 14.27
C ARG A 607 -1.98 -9.54 13.58
N GLN A 608 -1.96 -8.20 13.46
CA GLN A 608 -2.97 -7.45 12.70
C GLN A 608 -2.99 -7.80 11.21
N LEU A 609 -1.84 -8.12 10.61
CA LEU A 609 -1.78 -8.60 9.23
C LEU A 609 -2.42 -9.98 9.07
N ILE A 610 -2.21 -10.88 10.03
CA ILE A 610 -2.86 -12.21 10.04
C ILE A 610 -4.38 -12.04 10.03
N TYR A 611 -4.92 -11.16 10.87
CA TYR A 611 -6.36 -10.89 10.91
C TYR A 611 -6.88 -10.25 9.63
N LEU A 612 -6.13 -9.32 9.03
CA LEU A 612 -6.48 -8.75 7.73
C LEU A 612 -6.57 -9.85 6.65
N ILE A 613 -5.59 -10.75 6.61
CA ILE A 613 -5.58 -11.90 5.69
C ILE A 613 -6.77 -12.82 5.95
N ASP A 614 -7.15 -13.06 7.21
CA ASP A 614 -8.35 -13.85 7.56
C ASP A 614 -9.62 -13.20 6.98
N LEU A 615 -9.79 -11.89 7.15
CA LEU A 615 -10.92 -11.14 6.60
C LEU A 615 -10.98 -11.24 5.06
N TYR A 616 -9.83 -11.20 4.38
CA TYR A 616 -9.77 -11.41 2.92
C TYR A 616 -10.12 -12.85 2.54
N THR A 617 -9.62 -13.84 3.29
CA THR A 617 -9.91 -15.27 3.08
C THR A 617 -11.41 -15.60 3.15
N GLU A 618 -12.19 -14.80 3.87
CA GLU A 618 -13.64 -14.98 3.98
C GLU A 618 -14.45 -14.27 2.91
N SER A 619 -13.93 -13.20 2.31
CA SER A 619 -14.60 -12.52 1.19
C SER A 619 -14.20 -13.04 -0.18
N THR A 620 -13.10 -13.80 -0.26
CA THR A 620 -12.61 -14.34 -1.52
C THR A 620 -13.33 -15.65 -1.81
N ASP A 621 -13.85 -15.73 -3.03
CA ASP A 621 -14.57 -16.87 -3.56
C ASP A 621 -13.63 -17.93 -4.19
N ASP A 622 -12.45 -17.51 -4.66
CA ASP A 622 -11.40 -18.38 -5.20
C ASP A 622 -10.82 -19.33 -4.13
N HIS A 623 -11.08 -20.63 -4.30
CA HIS A 623 -10.62 -21.71 -3.43
C HIS A 623 -9.08 -21.79 -3.29
N VAL A 624 -8.35 -21.63 -4.39
CA VAL A 624 -6.88 -21.72 -4.42
C VAL A 624 -6.27 -20.51 -3.72
N LEU A 625 -6.82 -19.31 -3.96
CA LEU A 625 -6.40 -18.11 -3.26
C LEU A 625 -6.68 -18.20 -1.76
N ARG A 626 -7.83 -18.74 -1.33
CA ARG A 626 -8.13 -19.00 0.09
C ARG A 626 -7.12 -19.95 0.74
N PHE A 627 -6.70 -21.00 0.02
CA PHE A 627 -5.65 -21.90 0.48
C PHE A 627 -4.32 -21.15 0.68
N ASN A 628 -3.89 -20.37 -0.31
CA ASN A 628 -2.65 -19.59 -0.25
C ASN A 628 -2.67 -18.51 0.85
N LEU A 629 -3.81 -17.85 1.06
CA LEU A 629 -4.00 -16.88 2.14
C LEU A 629 -3.90 -17.56 3.51
N CYS A 630 -4.54 -18.73 3.70
CA CYS A 630 -4.41 -19.52 4.93
C CYS A 630 -2.96 -19.95 5.19
N GLN A 631 -2.23 -20.38 4.16
CA GLN A 631 -0.81 -20.74 4.28
C GLN A 631 0.07 -19.53 4.64
N THR A 632 -0.24 -18.36 4.08
CA THR A 632 0.43 -17.10 4.42
C THR A 632 0.18 -16.71 5.88
N ALA A 633 -1.07 -16.77 6.33
CA ALA A 633 -1.45 -16.50 7.73
C ALA A 633 -0.76 -17.47 8.71
N ARG A 634 -0.71 -18.77 8.35
CA ARG A 634 0.02 -19.79 9.12
C ARG A 634 1.52 -19.50 9.19
N LEU A 635 2.16 -19.12 8.08
CA LEU A 635 3.58 -18.75 8.04
C LEU A 635 3.87 -17.55 8.94
N LEU A 636 3.06 -16.50 8.84
CA LEU A 636 3.19 -15.31 9.69
C LEU A 636 3.01 -15.66 11.17
N ALA A 637 2.05 -16.52 11.52
CA ALA A 637 1.83 -16.99 12.89
C ALA A 637 3.04 -17.78 13.42
N ASP A 638 3.66 -18.64 12.60
CA ASP A 638 4.86 -19.38 12.98
C ASP A 638 6.08 -18.44 13.15
N MET A 639 6.17 -17.38 12.33
CA MET A 639 7.21 -16.34 12.44
C MET A 639 7.17 -15.57 13.76
N ILE A 640 5.96 -15.29 14.28
CA ILE A 640 5.74 -14.64 15.59
C ILE A 640 5.62 -15.62 16.77
N GLU A 641 5.81 -16.92 16.51
CA GLU A 641 5.78 -18.01 17.51
C GLU A 641 4.43 -18.23 18.22
N GLU A 642 3.31 -17.95 17.52
CA GLU A 642 1.94 -18.10 18.06
C GLU A 642 1.36 -19.49 17.81
N ALA A 643 1.59 -20.41 18.75
CA ALA A 643 1.22 -21.82 18.60
C ALA A 643 -0.30 -22.05 18.45
N ASN A 644 -1.15 -21.26 19.11
CA ASN A 644 -2.61 -21.39 19.00
C ASN A 644 -3.12 -21.03 17.60
N ILE A 645 -2.63 -19.93 17.03
CA ILE A 645 -3.01 -19.46 15.69
C ILE A 645 -2.50 -20.43 14.61
N VAL A 646 -1.28 -20.97 14.76
CA VAL A 646 -0.76 -22.01 13.87
C VAL A 646 -1.65 -23.26 13.90
N ALA A 647 -2.00 -23.77 15.08
CA ALA A 647 -2.85 -24.95 15.23
C ALA A 647 -4.26 -24.74 14.62
N TYR A 648 -4.80 -23.52 14.70
CA TYR A 648 -6.06 -23.16 14.05
C TYR A 648 -5.96 -23.23 12.52
N TYR A 649 -4.96 -22.56 11.92
CA TYR A 649 -4.79 -22.58 10.46
C TYR A 649 -4.37 -23.95 9.93
N ASP A 650 -3.64 -24.77 10.69
CA ASP A 650 -3.37 -26.16 10.33
C ASP A 650 -4.68 -26.93 10.05
N ARG A 651 -5.67 -26.81 10.94
CA ARG A 651 -6.98 -27.46 10.74
C ARG A 651 -7.77 -26.84 9.58
N ARG A 652 -7.71 -25.51 9.40
CA ARG A 652 -8.38 -24.81 8.29
C ARG A 652 -7.78 -25.16 6.92
N ILE A 653 -6.46 -25.30 6.83
CA ILE A 653 -5.75 -25.74 5.61
C ILE A 653 -6.11 -27.17 5.27
N LEU A 654 -6.15 -28.07 6.26
CA LEU A 654 -6.57 -29.45 6.02
C LEU A 654 -8.03 -29.50 5.54
N TYR A 655 -8.93 -28.70 6.13
CA TYR A 655 -10.30 -28.54 5.63
C TYR A 655 -10.35 -28.10 4.16
N LEU A 656 -9.60 -27.07 3.78
CA LEU A 656 -9.54 -26.61 2.39
C LEU A 656 -8.96 -27.68 1.45
N THR A 657 -8.02 -28.49 1.94
CA THR A 657 -7.45 -29.63 1.21
C THR A 657 -8.51 -30.71 0.96
N GLU A 658 -9.30 -31.07 1.97
CA GLU A 658 -10.39 -32.03 1.83
C GLU A 658 -11.52 -31.52 0.91
N LEU A 659 -11.81 -30.22 0.93
CA LEU A 659 -12.71 -29.61 -0.06
C LEU A 659 -12.16 -29.75 -1.48
N HIS A 660 -10.85 -29.56 -1.68
CA HIS A 660 -10.22 -29.74 -2.99
C HIS A 660 -10.27 -31.21 -3.45
N HIS A 661 -10.04 -32.15 -2.55
CA HIS A 661 -10.23 -33.59 -2.83
C HIS A 661 -11.65 -33.87 -3.33
N PHE A 662 -12.67 -33.33 -2.66
CA PHE A 662 -14.06 -33.48 -3.09
C PHE A 662 -14.30 -32.93 -4.51
N ILE A 663 -13.81 -31.72 -4.79
CA ILE A 663 -13.94 -31.07 -6.11
C ILE A 663 -13.35 -31.97 -7.20
N ASN A 664 -12.18 -32.56 -6.92
CA ASN A 664 -11.46 -33.48 -7.81
C ASN A 664 -11.96 -34.94 -7.73
N ARG A 665 -13.17 -35.18 -7.22
CA ARG A 665 -13.86 -36.49 -7.15
C ARG A 665 -13.15 -37.55 -6.31
N GLN A 666 -12.42 -37.12 -5.28
CA GLN A 666 -11.81 -38.00 -4.28
C GLN A 666 -12.66 -38.08 -3.02
N ALA A 667 -12.43 -39.11 -2.20
CA ALA A 667 -13.14 -39.29 -0.93
C ALA A 667 -12.71 -38.24 0.10
N VAL A 668 -13.67 -37.79 0.91
CA VAL A 668 -13.47 -36.76 1.93
C VAL A 668 -13.27 -37.39 3.30
N THR A 669 -12.31 -36.87 4.06
CA THR A 669 -12.00 -37.34 5.42
C THR A 669 -12.52 -36.36 6.47
N VAL A 670 -13.57 -36.74 7.20
CA VAL A 670 -14.19 -35.89 8.24
C VAL A 670 -13.30 -35.76 9.50
N SER A 671 -12.49 -36.79 9.80
CA SER A 671 -11.67 -36.84 11.02
C SER A 671 -10.55 -35.79 11.07
N VAL A 672 -10.31 -35.08 9.97
CA VAL A 672 -9.43 -33.92 9.88
C VAL A 672 -9.80 -32.83 10.89
N ILE A 673 -11.10 -32.65 11.16
CA ILE A 673 -11.60 -31.79 12.24
C ILE A 673 -12.24 -32.68 13.32
N ASP A 674 -11.45 -33.04 14.33
CA ASP A 674 -11.89 -33.84 15.48
C ASP A 674 -12.69 -33.00 16.51
N ALA A 675 -13.27 -33.68 17.51
CA ALA A 675 -14.10 -33.00 18.52
C ALA A 675 -13.27 -32.09 19.45
N GLU A 676 -12.01 -32.47 19.69
CA GLU A 676 -11.04 -31.68 20.45
C GLU A 676 -10.71 -30.36 19.73
N ALA A 677 -10.54 -30.39 18.40
CA ALA A 677 -10.32 -29.21 17.58
C ALA A 677 -11.53 -28.26 17.59
N ILE A 678 -12.76 -28.76 17.67
CA ILE A 678 -13.96 -27.92 17.79
C ILE A 678 -14.08 -27.33 19.19
N GLN A 679 -13.79 -28.12 20.22
CA GLN A 679 -13.78 -27.62 21.60
C GLN A 679 -12.76 -26.50 21.76
N ARG A 680 -11.59 -26.62 21.10
CA ARG A 680 -10.54 -25.61 21.09
C ARG A 680 -10.83 -24.44 20.15
N PHE A 681 -11.43 -24.69 18.99
CA PHE A 681 -11.71 -23.70 17.95
C PHE A 681 -13.17 -23.82 17.43
N PRO A 682 -14.15 -23.25 18.15
CA PRO A 682 -15.57 -23.38 17.82
C PRO A 682 -15.95 -22.96 16.40
N ARG A 683 -15.22 -22.03 15.76
CA ARG A 683 -15.45 -21.58 14.38
C ARG A 683 -15.33 -22.72 13.36
N LEU A 684 -14.57 -23.77 13.66
CA LEU A 684 -14.40 -24.95 12.80
C LEU A 684 -15.62 -25.90 12.82
N ALA A 685 -16.58 -25.71 13.73
CA ALA A 685 -17.77 -26.55 13.79
C ALA A 685 -18.53 -26.57 12.45
N HIS A 686 -18.61 -25.41 11.78
CA HIS A 686 -19.27 -25.31 10.49
C HIS A 686 -18.54 -26.08 9.39
N ALA A 687 -17.21 -25.94 9.34
CA ALA A 687 -16.37 -26.67 8.40
C ALA A 687 -16.53 -28.20 8.57
N ARG A 688 -16.60 -28.68 9.83
CA ARG A 688 -16.90 -30.09 10.10
C ARG A 688 -18.28 -30.50 9.63
N THR A 689 -19.31 -29.68 9.83
CA THR A 689 -20.66 -29.97 9.33
C THR A 689 -20.66 -30.13 7.81
N VAL A 690 -19.98 -29.23 7.09
CA VAL A 690 -19.83 -29.32 5.63
C VAL A 690 -19.15 -30.63 5.24
N LEU A 691 -17.98 -30.96 5.81
CA LEU A 691 -17.29 -32.23 5.51
C LEU A 691 -18.15 -33.46 5.82
N SER A 692 -18.92 -33.41 6.92
CA SER A 692 -19.80 -34.52 7.34
C SER A 692 -20.91 -34.75 6.33
N LEU A 693 -21.49 -33.69 5.75
CA LEU A 693 -22.48 -33.78 4.69
C LEU A 693 -21.87 -34.35 3.40
N LEU A 694 -20.65 -33.91 3.04
CA LEU A 694 -19.96 -34.37 1.82
C LEU A 694 -19.50 -35.83 1.89
N ALA A 695 -19.22 -36.32 3.10
CA ALA A 695 -18.75 -37.69 3.34
C ALA A 695 -19.89 -38.71 3.51
N LEU A 696 -21.16 -38.30 3.41
CA LEU A 696 -22.29 -39.22 3.47
C LEU A 696 -22.24 -40.23 2.32
N ASP A 697 -22.30 -41.52 2.67
CA ASP A 697 -22.34 -42.59 1.69
C ASP A 697 -23.74 -42.72 1.08
N LYS A 698 -23.79 -43.07 -0.20
CA LYS A 698 -25.04 -43.27 -0.96
C LYS A 698 -25.82 -44.49 -0.46
N ASP A 699 -25.12 -45.45 0.14
CA ASP A 699 -25.68 -46.72 0.60
C ASP A 699 -26.10 -46.70 2.10
N ASP A 700 -25.88 -45.58 2.82
CA ASP A 700 -26.26 -45.45 4.23
C ASP A 700 -27.74 -45.04 4.39
N PRO A 701 -28.59 -45.88 5.01
CA PRO A 701 -30.00 -45.53 5.28
C PRO A 701 -30.18 -44.28 6.14
N ALA A 702 -29.20 -43.93 6.99
CA ALA A 702 -29.25 -42.76 7.87
C ALA A 702 -28.89 -41.44 7.14
N ALA A 703 -28.36 -41.52 5.91
CA ALA A 703 -27.95 -40.35 5.14
C ALA A 703 -29.15 -39.44 4.80
N ILE A 704 -30.30 -40.03 4.44
CA ILE A 704 -31.52 -39.27 4.09
C ILE A 704 -32.00 -38.44 5.29
N ASP A 705 -32.04 -39.04 6.48
CA ASP A 705 -32.50 -38.34 7.68
C ASP A 705 -31.52 -37.24 8.11
N THR A 706 -30.22 -37.49 7.96
CA THR A 706 -29.16 -36.49 8.22
C THR A 706 -29.26 -35.30 7.26
N LEU A 707 -29.47 -35.55 5.96
CA LEU A 707 -29.68 -34.51 4.95
C LEU A 707 -30.95 -33.71 5.21
N ARG A 708 -32.06 -34.37 5.60
CA ARG A 708 -33.30 -33.68 6.00
C ARG A 708 -33.13 -32.76 7.20
N GLN A 709 -32.33 -33.18 8.20
CA GLN A 709 -31.97 -32.31 9.32
C GLN A 709 -31.11 -31.13 8.86
N GLY A 710 -30.16 -31.36 7.95
CA GLY A 710 -29.33 -30.31 7.34
C GLY A 710 -30.15 -29.25 6.59
N MET A 711 -31.23 -29.64 5.90
CA MET A 711 -32.14 -28.73 5.21
C MET A 711 -32.87 -27.74 6.14
N GLN A 712 -32.98 -28.07 7.43
CA GLN A 712 -33.60 -27.24 8.47
C GLN A 712 -32.60 -26.30 9.15
N SER A 713 -31.33 -26.28 8.71
CA SER A 713 -30.32 -25.38 9.26
C SER A 713 -30.66 -23.92 8.99
N GLU A 714 -30.40 -23.06 9.98
CA GLU A 714 -30.53 -21.60 9.85
C GLU A 714 -29.52 -20.99 8.86
N ARG A 715 -28.43 -21.71 8.57
CA ARG A 715 -27.39 -21.27 7.62
C ARG A 715 -27.75 -21.69 6.20
N LYS A 716 -27.86 -20.70 5.32
CA LYS A 716 -28.20 -20.88 3.90
C LYS A 716 -27.32 -21.92 3.20
N LEU A 717 -25.99 -21.79 3.30
CA LEU A 717 -25.04 -22.71 2.64
C LEU A 717 -25.23 -24.16 3.08
N THR A 718 -25.40 -24.43 4.38
CA THR A 718 -25.65 -25.79 4.89
C THR A 718 -26.98 -26.35 4.39
N ALA A 719 -28.02 -25.53 4.40
CA ALA A 719 -29.35 -25.93 3.96
C ALA A 719 -29.38 -26.23 2.45
N ASP A 720 -28.75 -25.38 1.63
CA ASP A 720 -28.67 -25.55 0.19
C ASP A 720 -27.79 -26.75 -0.19
N LEU A 721 -26.65 -26.93 0.46
CA LEU A 721 -25.81 -28.11 0.27
C LEU A 721 -26.55 -29.41 0.61
N ALA A 722 -27.27 -29.45 1.74
CA ALA A 722 -28.05 -30.61 2.13
C ALA A 722 -29.18 -30.92 1.14
N ARG A 723 -29.83 -29.88 0.56
CA ARG A 723 -30.84 -30.04 -0.50
C ARG A 723 -30.23 -30.69 -1.75
N LEU A 724 -29.13 -30.16 -2.23
CA LEU A 724 -28.50 -30.64 -3.47
C LEU A 724 -27.93 -32.06 -3.31
N LEU A 725 -27.31 -32.35 -2.16
CA LEU A 725 -26.84 -33.71 -1.85
C LEU A 725 -27.99 -34.71 -1.72
N LEU A 726 -29.16 -34.29 -1.21
CA LEU A 726 -30.36 -35.14 -1.19
C LEU A 726 -30.89 -35.40 -2.59
N ILE A 727 -30.93 -34.39 -3.47
CA ILE A 727 -31.30 -34.55 -4.88
C ILE A 727 -30.35 -35.55 -5.56
N ARG A 728 -29.04 -35.38 -5.36
CA ARG A 728 -28.00 -36.27 -5.88
C ARG A 728 -28.19 -37.73 -5.40
N LEU A 729 -28.52 -37.93 -4.13
CA LEU A 729 -28.76 -39.25 -3.54
C LEU A 729 -30.05 -39.90 -4.09
N LEU A 730 -31.14 -39.15 -4.21
CA LEU A 730 -32.43 -39.64 -4.71
C LEU A 730 -32.46 -39.87 -6.23
N ALA A 731 -31.76 -39.04 -7.01
CA ALA A 731 -31.62 -39.18 -8.45
C ALA A 731 -30.92 -40.51 -8.80
N GLY A 732 -29.90 -40.87 -8.01
CA GLY A 732 -29.17 -42.14 -8.14
C GLY A 732 -28.66 -42.37 -9.56
N GLN A 733 -28.66 -43.64 -10.01
CA GLN A 733 -28.44 -43.97 -11.43
C GLN A 733 -29.71 -43.88 -12.28
N THR A 734 -30.86 -43.61 -11.66
CA THR A 734 -32.17 -43.61 -12.31
C THR A 734 -32.39 -42.36 -13.15
N TYR A 735 -31.80 -41.22 -12.73
CA TYR A 735 -31.89 -39.92 -13.41
C TYR A 735 -30.50 -39.29 -13.52
N PRO A 736 -29.66 -39.75 -14.47
CA PRO A 736 -28.27 -39.31 -14.58
C PRO A 736 -28.12 -37.82 -14.90
N ASP A 737 -29.05 -37.23 -15.66
CA ASP A 737 -29.04 -35.80 -15.99
C ASP A 737 -29.23 -34.94 -14.73
N LEU A 738 -30.23 -35.27 -13.91
CA LEU A 738 -30.51 -34.60 -12.65
C LEU A 738 -29.37 -34.80 -11.63
N TYR A 739 -28.74 -35.98 -11.63
CA TYR A 739 -27.55 -36.22 -10.82
C TYR A 739 -26.39 -35.31 -11.25
N ALA A 740 -26.13 -35.20 -12.55
CA ALA A 740 -25.04 -34.38 -13.08
C ALA A 740 -25.26 -32.89 -12.80
N GLU A 741 -26.48 -32.38 -12.97
CA GLU A 741 -26.86 -31.01 -12.64
C GLU A 741 -26.69 -30.72 -11.13
N ALA A 742 -27.23 -31.59 -10.27
CA ALA A 742 -27.08 -31.42 -8.82
C ALA A 742 -25.61 -31.53 -8.37
N ASP A 743 -24.82 -32.41 -8.99
CA ASP A 743 -23.39 -32.60 -8.70
C ASP A 743 -22.54 -31.41 -9.19
N ALA A 744 -22.92 -30.77 -10.31
CA ALA A 744 -22.33 -29.53 -10.78
C ALA A 744 -22.68 -28.36 -9.85
N GLU A 745 -23.95 -28.22 -9.45
CA GLU A 745 -24.42 -27.18 -8.52
C GLU A 745 -23.77 -27.33 -7.13
N VAL A 746 -23.58 -28.55 -6.62
CA VAL A 746 -22.82 -28.79 -5.37
C VAL A 746 -21.39 -28.31 -5.51
N ARG A 747 -20.74 -28.53 -6.67
CA ARG A 747 -19.38 -28.02 -6.90
C ARG A 747 -19.37 -26.50 -6.98
N SER A 748 -20.30 -25.88 -7.70
CA SER A 748 -20.46 -24.42 -7.77
C SER A 748 -20.77 -23.78 -6.40
N LEU A 749 -21.51 -24.48 -5.54
CA LEU A 749 -21.83 -24.01 -4.19
C LEU A 749 -20.66 -24.13 -3.21
N LEU A 750 -19.77 -25.10 -3.42
CA LEU A 750 -18.56 -25.33 -2.60
C LEU A 750 -17.31 -24.63 -3.16
N ALA A 751 -17.34 -24.29 -4.45
CA ALA A 751 -16.37 -23.52 -5.21
C ALA A 751 -17.16 -22.48 -5.99
N VAL A 752 -17.25 -21.27 -5.45
CA VAL A 752 -17.99 -20.18 -6.10
C VAL A 752 -17.37 -19.93 -7.48
N GLU A 753 -18.18 -20.30 -8.48
CA GLU A 753 -17.99 -20.23 -9.94
C GLU A 753 -16.83 -21.06 -10.53
N GLU A 754 -17.17 -22.13 -11.26
CA GLU A 754 -16.59 -22.23 -12.61
C GLU A 754 -17.20 -21.05 -13.37
N GLU A 755 -16.39 -20.08 -13.80
CA GLU A 755 -16.84 -19.10 -14.79
C GLU A 755 -17.38 -19.88 -16.00
N GLU A 756 -18.71 -20.00 -16.11
CA GLU A 756 -19.32 -19.81 -17.42
C GLU A 756 -18.93 -18.39 -17.82
N ASP A 757 -18.14 -18.24 -18.90
CA ASP A 757 -17.67 -16.96 -19.46
C ASP A 757 -18.61 -15.80 -19.10
N PRO A 758 -18.23 -14.90 -18.18
CA PRO A 758 -19.07 -13.79 -17.80
C PRO A 758 -18.97 -12.70 -18.87
N ASP A 759 -19.70 -12.87 -19.98
CA ASP A 759 -20.13 -11.76 -20.84
C ASP A 759 -21.25 -10.92 -20.15
N GLY A 760 -21.15 -10.82 -18.84
CA GLY A 760 -22.07 -10.12 -17.95
C GLY A 760 -21.31 -9.55 -16.76
N GLU A 761 -20.25 -8.78 -17.02
CA GLU A 761 -19.67 -7.89 -16.00
C GLU A 761 -20.80 -7.06 -15.39
N SER A 762 -21.18 -7.36 -14.14
CA SER A 762 -21.72 -6.35 -13.25
C SER A 762 -20.61 -5.35 -12.99
N GLU A 763 -20.44 -4.41 -13.93
CA GLU A 763 -19.60 -3.22 -13.80
C GLU A 763 -20.06 -2.46 -12.53
N GLU A 764 -19.39 -2.69 -11.39
CA GLU A 764 -19.33 -1.71 -10.29
C GLU A 764 -18.42 -0.56 -10.75
N ILE A 765 -18.98 0.30 -11.60
CA ILE A 765 -18.29 1.50 -12.06
C ILE A 765 -18.52 2.64 -11.07
N ASP A 766 -17.41 3.16 -10.55
CA ASP A 766 -17.32 4.43 -9.85
C ASP A 766 -17.00 5.55 -10.85
N PHE A 767 -17.91 6.50 -11.01
CA PHE A 767 -17.74 7.68 -11.87
C PHE A 767 -16.81 8.74 -11.25
N GLY A 768 -16.17 8.48 -10.12
CA GLY A 768 -15.28 9.39 -9.39
C GLY A 768 -16.05 10.42 -8.55
N ARG A 769 -15.39 11.51 -8.16
CA ARG A 769 -16.01 12.62 -7.40
C ARG A 769 -16.44 13.77 -8.32
N GLU A 770 -17.37 14.61 -7.88
CA GLU A 770 -17.73 15.83 -8.59
C GLU A 770 -16.55 16.82 -8.67
N THR A 771 -16.30 17.36 -9.86
CA THR A 771 -15.19 18.30 -10.15
C THR A 771 -15.70 19.54 -10.89
N ASN A 772 -14.79 20.44 -11.27
CA ASN A 772 -15.09 21.58 -12.13
C ASN A 772 -15.61 21.19 -13.53
N THR A 773 -15.41 19.96 -13.97
CA THR A 773 -15.86 19.43 -15.27
C THR A 773 -16.83 18.26 -15.14
N ARG A 774 -17.18 17.82 -13.92
CA ARG A 774 -18.05 16.65 -13.67
C ARG A 774 -19.09 16.96 -12.58
N GLU A 775 -20.37 16.72 -12.87
CA GLU A 775 -21.49 16.90 -11.92
C GLU A 775 -22.38 15.64 -11.92
N PHE A 776 -22.90 15.26 -10.76
CA PHE A 776 -23.78 14.11 -10.61
C PHE A 776 -25.19 14.53 -10.19
N LYS A 777 -26.19 13.86 -10.75
CA LYS A 777 -27.58 13.96 -10.33
C LYS A 777 -28.23 12.59 -10.35
N SER A 778 -28.96 12.27 -9.28
CA SER A 778 -29.60 10.97 -9.19
C SER A 778 -30.88 10.84 -10.04
N THR A 779 -31.51 11.95 -10.45
CA THR A 779 -32.84 11.99 -11.08
C THR A 779 -33.14 13.38 -11.67
N ILE A 780 -34.03 13.46 -12.66
CA ILE A 780 -34.64 14.70 -13.17
C ILE A 780 -36.08 14.94 -12.67
N VAL A 781 -36.60 14.03 -11.83
CA VAL A 781 -38.01 14.00 -11.42
C VAL A 781 -38.17 14.26 -9.92
N PHE A 782 -37.30 13.70 -9.08
CA PHE A 782 -37.49 13.73 -7.62
C PHE A 782 -36.49 14.68 -6.93
N PRO A 783 -36.95 15.82 -6.38
CA PRO A 783 -36.05 16.71 -5.65
C PRO A 783 -35.44 16.12 -4.38
N PRO A 784 -34.23 16.56 -3.98
CA PRO A 784 -33.73 16.30 -2.64
C PRO A 784 -34.68 16.87 -1.57
N ASN A 785 -34.93 16.11 -0.51
CA ASN A 785 -35.76 16.47 0.66
C ASN A 785 -37.28 16.61 0.41
N SER A 786 -37.85 15.99 -0.63
CA SER A 786 -39.30 16.02 -0.90
C SER A 786 -40.07 14.74 -0.51
N ASN A 787 -39.52 13.86 0.34
CA ASN A 787 -40.13 12.57 0.72
C ASN A 787 -40.62 11.71 -0.48
N GLY A 788 -39.94 11.80 -1.62
CA GLY A 788 -40.30 11.04 -2.83
C GLY A 788 -41.44 11.65 -3.66
N MET A 789 -41.93 12.86 -3.35
CA MET A 789 -42.85 13.57 -4.24
C MET A 789 -42.12 14.08 -5.48
N ALA A 790 -42.66 13.75 -6.65
CA ALA A 790 -42.15 14.15 -7.96
C ALA A 790 -42.46 15.62 -8.25
N ASP A 791 -41.43 16.37 -8.69
CA ASP A 791 -41.50 17.77 -9.12
C ASP A 791 -40.46 17.98 -10.22
N ILE A 792 -40.92 17.76 -11.46
CA ILE A 792 -40.09 17.79 -12.67
C ILE A 792 -39.55 19.19 -12.92
N ASP A 793 -40.38 20.23 -12.78
CA ASP A 793 -39.98 21.59 -13.13
C ASP A 793 -38.85 22.10 -12.23
N ARG A 794 -38.92 21.81 -10.93
CA ARG A 794 -37.87 22.18 -9.97
C ARG A 794 -36.57 21.40 -10.18
N GLN A 795 -36.64 20.12 -10.51
CA GLN A 795 -35.43 19.35 -10.82
C GLN A 795 -34.82 19.75 -12.17
N MET A 796 -35.65 19.95 -13.18
CA MET A 796 -35.20 20.40 -14.50
C MET A 796 -34.53 21.77 -14.43
N GLU A 797 -35.01 22.67 -13.58
CA GLU A 797 -34.33 23.95 -13.32
C GLU A 797 -32.90 23.74 -12.80
N ARG A 798 -32.68 22.80 -11.88
CA ARG A 798 -31.32 22.48 -11.38
C ARG A 798 -30.43 21.85 -12.44
N ILE A 799 -30.99 21.02 -13.32
CA ILE A 799 -30.27 20.46 -14.47
C ILE A 799 -29.85 21.58 -15.43
N LEU A 800 -30.75 22.52 -15.73
CA LEU A 800 -30.45 23.67 -16.59
C LEU A 800 -29.44 24.63 -15.95
N TRP A 801 -29.44 24.78 -14.62
CA TRP A 801 -28.40 25.54 -13.91
C TRP A 801 -27.02 24.90 -14.08
N ALA A 802 -26.91 23.59 -13.92
CA ALA A 802 -25.64 22.87 -14.13
C ALA A 802 -25.16 23.01 -15.58
N ILE A 803 -26.06 22.87 -16.56
CA ILE A 803 -25.73 23.07 -17.98
C ILE A 803 -25.27 24.52 -18.25
N CYS A 804 -25.98 25.52 -17.73
CA CYS A 804 -25.60 26.93 -17.85
C CYS A 804 -24.24 27.20 -17.19
N GLY A 805 -24.00 26.61 -16.02
CA GLY A 805 -22.74 26.66 -15.28
C GLY A 805 -21.55 26.13 -16.10
N PHE A 806 -21.71 24.99 -16.77
CA PHE A 806 -20.68 24.43 -17.66
C PHE A 806 -20.47 25.27 -18.91
N LEU A 807 -21.55 25.75 -19.54
CA LEU A 807 -21.47 26.62 -20.73
C LEU A 807 -20.66 27.88 -20.44
N ASN A 808 -20.80 28.46 -19.24
CA ASN A 808 -20.09 29.67 -18.78
C ASN A 808 -18.72 29.41 -18.12
N ALA A 809 -18.35 28.15 -17.93
CA ALA A 809 -17.04 27.71 -17.44
C ALA A 809 -16.21 27.09 -18.58
N GLU A 810 -15.45 26.03 -18.28
CA GLU A 810 -14.55 25.32 -19.22
C GLU A 810 -15.27 24.17 -19.98
N GLY A 811 -16.57 23.99 -19.77
CA GLY A 811 -17.32 22.81 -20.22
C GLY A 811 -17.26 21.66 -19.21
N GLY A 812 -17.95 20.55 -19.50
CA GLY A 812 -18.00 19.39 -18.63
C GLY A 812 -19.08 18.37 -18.98
N VAL A 813 -19.22 17.35 -18.14
CA VAL A 813 -20.19 16.27 -18.28
C VAL A 813 -21.09 16.21 -17.02
N LEU A 814 -22.39 16.23 -17.25
CA LEU A 814 -23.41 16.00 -16.22
C LEU A 814 -23.91 14.55 -16.32
N PHE A 815 -23.69 13.74 -15.30
CA PHE A 815 -24.21 12.38 -15.24
C PHE A 815 -25.53 12.35 -14.44
N ILE A 816 -26.55 11.74 -15.04
CA ILE A 816 -27.90 11.60 -14.50
C ILE A 816 -28.19 10.12 -14.28
N GLY A 817 -28.72 9.77 -13.12
CA GLY A 817 -28.84 8.40 -12.64
C GLY A 817 -27.62 7.94 -11.84
N VAL A 818 -26.81 8.88 -11.34
CA VAL A 818 -25.64 8.64 -10.48
C VAL A 818 -25.86 9.37 -9.15
N ASN A 819 -25.54 8.74 -8.02
CA ASN A 819 -25.62 9.41 -6.73
C ASN A 819 -24.43 10.38 -6.53
N ASP A 820 -24.49 11.20 -5.49
CA ASP A 820 -23.47 12.25 -5.24
C ASP A 820 -22.05 11.68 -4.96
N ILE A 821 -21.94 10.36 -4.79
CA ILE A 821 -20.70 9.64 -4.47
C ILE A 821 -20.18 8.81 -5.66
N GLY A 822 -20.75 8.97 -6.86
CA GLY A 822 -20.22 8.37 -8.09
C GLY A 822 -20.77 6.99 -8.47
N TYR A 823 -21.76 6.44 -7.76
CA TYR A 823 -22.34 5.13 -8.07
C TYR A 823 -23.63 5.21 -8.91
N PRO A 824 -23.82 4.30 -9.89
CA PRO A 824 -25.03 4.24 -10.71
C PRO A 824 -26.25 3.84 -9.87
N LYS A 825 -27.20 4.76 -9.77
CA LYS A 825 -28.54 4.54 -9.20
C LYS A 825 -29.56 4.17 -10.28
N GLY A 826 -29.33 4.60 -11.51
CA GLY A 826 -30.18 4.34 -12.67
C GLY A 826 -31.30 5.37 -12.85
N ILE A 827 -31.69 5.62 -14.10
CA ILE A 827 -32.81 6.52 -14.48
C ILE A 827 -34.16 5.79 -14.60
N GLU A 828 -34.23 4.49 -14.30
CA GLU A 828 -35.44 3.66 -14.39
C GLU A 828 -36.64 4.24 -13.62
N PRO A 829 -36.48 4.82 -12.41
CA PRO A 829 -37.58 5.48 -11.71
C PRO A 829 -38.14 6.67 -12.50
N ASP A 830 -37.28 7.43 -13.19
CA ASP A 830 -37.70 8.57 -14.00
C ASP A 830 -38.40 8.11 -15.29
N LEU A 831 -37.88 7.07 -15.95
CA LEU A 831 -38.49 6.48 -17.15
C LEU A 831 -39.89 5.94 -16.84
N SER A 832 -40.05 5.30 -15.68
CA SER A 832 -41.33 4.79 -15.20
C SER A 832 -42.32 5.91 -14.91
N TYR A 833 -41.89 6.97 -14.23
CA TYR A 833 -42.76 8.12 -13.90
C TYR A 833 -43.17 8.95 -15.12
N LEU A 834 -42.22 9.18 -16.05
CA LEU A 834 -42.47 9.96 -17.27
C LEU A 834 -43.19 9.16 -18.37
N HIS A 835 -43.43 7.86 -18.13
CA HIS A 835 -43.90 6.89 -19.13
C HIS A 835 -43.14 7.07 -20.45
N ALA A 836 -41.81 6.99 -20.36
CA ALA A 836 -40.89 7.32 -21.43
C ALA A 836 -39.84 6.22 -21.62
N ASN A 837 -39.43 6.02 -22.88
CA ASN A 837 -38.20 5.31 -23.21
C ASN A 837 -37.02 6.31 -23.24
N VAL A 838 -35.80 5.81 -23.42
CA VAL A 838 -34.57 6.61 -23.47
C VAL A 838 -34.66 7.77 -24.48
N ASP A 839 -35.24 7.54 -25.66
CA ASP A 839 -35.41 8.58 -26.68
C ASP A 839 -36.35 9.71 -26.24
N LYS A 840 -37.49 9.34 -25.64
CA LYS A 840 -38.46 10.31 -25.12
C LYS A 840 -37.90 11.06 -23.90
N TYR A 841 -37.09 10.40 -23.07
CA TYR A 841 -36.37 11.02 -21.95
C TYR A 841 -35.40 12.10 -22.45
N GLN A 842 -34.59 11.78 -23.47
CA GLN A 842 -33.71 12.75 -24.12
C GLN A 842 -34.50 13.93 -24.71
N LEU A 843 -35.61 13.64 -25.40
CA LEU A 843 -36.44 14.67 -26.03
C LEU A 843 -37.00 15.67 -25.00
N ILE A 844 -37.42 15.19 -23.83
CA ILE A 844 -37.90 16.04 -22.74
C ILE A 844 -36.80 17.04 -22.33
N ILE A 845 -35.60 16.57 -22.01
CA ILE A 845 -34.49 17.45 -21.59
C ILE A 845 -34.13 18.44 -22.70
N ARG A 846 -34.07 17.98 -23.96
CA ARG A 846 -33.79 18.86 -25.12
C ARG A 846 -34.85 19.94 -25.29
N ASN A 847 -36.13 19.66 -25.06
CA ASN A 847 -37.19 20.66 -25.14
C ASN A 847 -37.01 21.77 -24.10
N TYR A 848 -36.61 21.40 -22.87
CA TYR A 848 -36.31 22.37 -21.81
C TYR A 848 -35.06 23.22 -22.13
N ILE A 849 -34.00 22.61 -22.67
CA ILE A 849 -32.81 23.35 -23.13
C ILE A 849 -33.18 24.33 -24.26
N VAL A 850 -33.94 23.88 -25.26
CA VAL A 850 -34.36 24.74 -26.38
C VAL A 850 -35.22 25.90 -25.90
N LYS A 851 -36.09 25.66 -24.91
CA LYS A 851 -36.99 26.66 -24.36
C LYS A 851 -36.25 27.74 -23.57
N GLU A 852 -35.29 27.36 -22.72
CA GLU A 852 -34.67 28.28 -21.75
C GLU A 852 -33.26 28.76 -22.14
N LEU A 853 -32.50 27.99 -22.93
CA LEU A 853 -31.11 28.30 -23.33
C LEU A 853 -30.96 28.54 -24.84
N GLY A 854 -31.87 27.99 -25.67
CA GLY A 854 -31.94 28.26 -27.11
C GLY A 854 -31.50 27.10 -28.00
N LYS A 855 -31.87 27.19 -29.29
CA LYS A 855 -31.69 26.11 -30.28
C LYS A 855 -30.23 25.87 -30.68
N ASP A 856 -29.41 26.93 -30.67
CA ASP A 856 -27.99 26.86 -31.02
C ASP A 856 -27.22 26.00 -30.01
N ILE A 857 -27.40 26.29 -28.72
CA ILE A 857 -26.82 25.55 -27.60
C ILE A 857 -27.24 24.07 -27.61
N ASN A 858 -28.53 23.78 -27.86
CA ASN A 858 -29.01 22.40 -27.98
C ASN A 858 -28.30 21.59 -29.09
N GLY A 859 -27.88 22.24 -30.18
CA GLY A 859 -27.15 21.60 -31.28
C GLY A 859 -25.71 21.19 -30.92
N LEU A 860 -25.16 21.79 -29.87
CA LEU A 860 -23.79 21.55 -29.39
C LEU A 860 -23.73 20.47 -28.29
N ILE A 861 -24.82 20.27 -27.55
CA ILE A 861 -24.91 19.31 -26.44
C ILE A 861 -25.12 17.88 -26.96
N ARG A 862 -24.29 16.96 -26.45
CA ARG A 862 -24.34 15.52 -26.73
C ARG A 862 -24.93 14.78 -25.52
N PHE A 863 -25.79 13.81 -25.81
CA PHE A 863 -26.32 12.87 -24.83
C PHE A 863 -25.79 11.49 -25.18
N ASP A 864 -25.27 10.78 -24.19
CA ASP A 864 -24.92 9.38 -24.30
C ASP A 864 -25.68 8.63 -23.19
N PHE A 865 -26.16 7.42 -23.49
CA PHE A 865 -26.80 6.55 -22.50
C PHE A 865 -26.03 5.24 -22.43
N HIS A 866 -25.83 4.73 -21.22
CA HIS A 866 -25.12 3.49 -21.01
C HIS A 866 -25.73 2.71 -19.84
N VAL A 867 -25.72 1.39 -19.92
CA VAL A 867 -26.29 0.50 -18.90
C VAL A 867 -25.16 -0.10 -18.10
N PHE A 868 -25.11 0.21 -16.81
CA PHE A 868 -24.12 -0.28 -15.85
C PHE A 868 -24.81 -1.20 -14.86
N SER A 869 -24.43 -2.48 -14.79
CA SER A 869 -25.04 -3.45 -13.87
C SER A 869 -26.58 -3.46 -13.90
N GLY A 870 -27.17 -3.38 -15.10
CA GLY A 870 -28.62 -3.32 -15.31
C GLY A 870 -29.30 -1.97 -15.01
N LYS A 871 -28.52 -0.92 -14.71
CA LYS A 871 -29.01 0.44 -14.43
C LYS A 871 -28.56 1.42 -15.51
N THR A 872 -29.49 2.16 -16.09
CA THR A 872 -29.25 3.10 -17.18
C THR A 872 -28.77 4.45 -16.63
N VAL A 873 -27.62 4.94 -17.07
CA VAL A 873 -27.07 6.26 -16.75
C VAL A 873 -27.08 7.13 -18.01
N CYS A 874 -27.46 8.39 -17.85
CA CYS A 874 -27.48 9.40 -18.92
C CYS A 874 -26.35 10.41 -18.70
N ALA A 875 -25.43 10.53 -19.66
CA ALA A 875 -24.37 11.54 -19.64
C ALA A 875 -24.69 12.67 -20.63
N ILE A 876 -24.69 13.91 -20.13
CA ILE A 876 -24.89 15.12 -20.92
C ILE A 876 -23.56 15.86 -21.03
N SER A 877 -22.93 15.81 -22.20
CA SER A 877 -21.69 16.54 -22.47
C SER A 877 -22.00 17.96 -22.94
N VAL A 878 -21.45 18.94 -22.22
CA VAL A 878 -21.71 20.37 -22.39
C VAL A 878 -20.38 21.09 -22.68
N PRO A 879 -20.23 21.75 -23.84
CA PRO A 879 -18.98 22.44 -24.18
C PRO A 879 -18.87 23.81 -23.50
N ALA A 880 -17.64 24.35 -23.43
CA ALA A 880 -17.46 25.78 -23.16
C ALA A 880 -18.06 26.60 -24.31
N TYR A 881 -18.98 27.51 -23.99
CA TYR A 881 -19.61 28.37 -25.00
C TYR A 881 -18.77 29.64 -25.24
N HIS A 882 -18.79 30.15 -26.47
CA HIS A 882 -17.97 31.30 -26.87
C HIS A 882 -18.62 32.65 -26.49
N GLU A 883 -19.89 32.66 -26.11
CA GLU A 883 -20.58 33.83 -25.55
C GLU A 883 -21.03 33.55 -24.12
N VAL A 884 -21.43 34.59 -23.38
CA VAL A 884 -21.99 34.42 -22.03
C VAL A 884 -23.46 34.02 -22.14
N VAL A 885 -23.80 32.88 -21.55
CA VAL A 885 -25.15 32.31 -21.55
C VAL A 885 -25.90 32.77 -20.30
N PHE A 886 -27.12 33.27 -20.51
CA PHE A 886 -28.01 33.67 -19.44
C PHE A 886 -29.08 32.60 -19.25
N PHE A 887 -29.37 32.25 -18.01
CA PHE A 887 -30.57 31.50 -17.65
C PHE A 887 -31.43 32.41 -16.79
N ARG A 888 -32.59 32.84 -17.32
CA ARG A 888 -33.53 33.75 -16.65
C ARG A 888 -32.86 35.01 -16.09
N ASP A 889 -32.11 35.71 -16.95
CA ASP A 889 -31.36 36.93 -16.66
C ASP A 889 -30.20 36.81 -15.65
N VAL A 890 -29.90 35.61 -15.16
CA VAL A 890 -28.76 35.33 -14.27
C VAL A 890 -27.70 34.51 -15.01
N VAL A 891 -26.43 34.88 -14.82
CA VAL A 891 -25.29 34.13 -15.34
C VAL A 891 -24.81 33.18 -14.26
N TRP A 892 -24.92 31.89 -14.51
CA TRP A 892 -24.40 30.85 -13.63
C TRP A 892 -23.07 30.37 -14.16
N GLN A 893 -22.07 30.22 -13.29
CA GLN A 893 -20.76 29.68 -13.65
C GLN A 893 -20.35 28.61 -12.63
N ARG A 894 -19.82 27.49 -13.14
CA ARG A 894 -19.23 26.46 -12.29
C ARG A 894 -17.88 26.91 -11.73
N GLN A 895 -17.72 26.82 -10.42
CA GLN A 895 -16.52 27.18 -9.68
C GLN A 895 -16.20 26.04 -8.69
N GLY A 896 -15.19 25.23 -8.99
CA GLY A 896 -14.89 24.00 -8.25
C GLY A 896 -16.05 22.99 -8.40
N ASN A 897 -16.51 22.43 -7.29
CA ASN A 897 -17.63 21.48 -7.24
C ASN A 897 -19.02 22.15 -7.11
N SER A 898 -19.12 23.48 -7.25
CA SER A 898 -20.38 24.21 -7.07
C SER A 898 -20.69 25.14 -8.24
N THR A 899 -21.98 25.32 -8.55
CA THR A 899 -22.43 26.29 -9.57
C THR A 899 -22.97 27.53 -8.87
N ARG A 900 -22.36 28.69 -9.13
CA ARG A 900 -22.66 29.97 -8.44
C ARG A 900 -23.14 31.03 -9.43
N PRO A 901 -24.04 31.95 -9.02
CA PRO A 901 -24.41 33.09 -9.83
C PRO A 901 -23.28 34.12 -9.84
N LEU A 902 -23.06 34.78 -10.98
CA LEU A 902 -22.05 35.83 -11.14
C LEU A 902 -22.66 37.22 -11.03
N ASP A 903 -21.91 38.14 -10.41
CA ASP A 903 -22.30 39.54 -10.30
C ASP A 903 -21.93 40.35 -11.55
N LEU A 904 -22.54 41.53 -11.70
CA LEU A 904 -22.35 42.44 -12.85
C LEU A 904 -20.88 42.72 -13.25
N PRO A 905 -19.92 42.92 -12.32
CA PRO A 905 -18.51 43.11 -12.65
C PRO A 905 -17.89 41.84 -13.27
N ASP A 906 -18.18 40.68 -12.70
CA ASP A 906 -17.61 39.40 -13.15
C ASP A 906 -18.19 38.97 -14.50
N ILE A 907 -19.47 39.30 -14.76
CA ILE A 907 -20.10 39.12 -16.08
C ILE A 907 -19.37 39.94 -17.15
N ARG A 908 -18.93 41.18 -16.85
CA ARG A 908 -18.17 42.00 -17.80
C ARG A 908 -16.81 41.37 -18.10
N LEU A 909 -16.11 40.92 -17.06
CA LEU A 909 -14.82 40.25 -17.20
C LEU A 909 -14.94 38.93 -17.99
N LEU A 910 -15.99 38.16 -17.75
CA LEU A 910 -16.29 36.94 -18.51
C LEU A 910 -16.55 37.25 -19.98
N LYS A 911 -17.34 38.29 -20.29
CA LYS A 911 -17.57 38.75 -21.67
C LYS A 911 -16.27 39.17 -22.36
N GLU A 912 -15.35 39.83 -21.66
CA GLU A 912 -14.05 40.21 -22.21
C GLU A 912 -13.15 39.00 -22.49
N ARG A 913 -13.08 38.04 -21.55
CA ARG A 913 -12.32 36.79 -21.73
C ARG A 913 -12.83 35.96 -22.90
N ARG A 914 -14.13 36.03 -23.19
CA ARG A 914 -14.78 35.26 -24.26
C ARG A 914 -14.70 35.90 -25.65
N LYS A 915 -14.40 37.20 -25.78
CA LYS A 915 -14.26 37.89 -27.08
C LYS A 915 -13.21 37.29 -28.02
N ASN A 916 -12.23 36.55 -27.49
CA ASN A 916 -11.15 35.94 -28.27
C ASN A 916 -11.31 34.41 -28.45
N LEU A 917 -12.41 33.81 -27.99
CA LEU A 917 -12.67 32.38 -28.16
C LEU A 917 -13.24 32.09 -29.54
N ARG A 918 -12.81 30.99 -30.15
CA ARG A 918 -13.38 30.48 -31.40
C ARG A 918 -14.82 29.98 -31.16
N PRO A 919 -15.70 29.97 -32.18
CA PRO A 919 -17.04 29.42 -32.06
C PRO A 919 -16.98 27.98 -31.52
N ALA A 920 -17.84 27.70 -30.52
CA ALA A 920 -17.88 26.40 -29.87
C ALA A 920 -18.22 25.31 -30.90
N LEU A 921 -17.38 24.28 -31.00
CA LEU A 921 -17.60 23.13 -31.87
C LEU A 921 -18.48 22.10 -31.16
N ARG A 922 -19.30 21.38 -31.92
CA ARG A 922 -20.11 20.27 -31.41
C ARG A 922 -19.20 19.18 -30.84
N ILE A 923 -19.52 18.69 -29.64
CA ILE A 923 -18.79 17.59 -29.01
C ILE A 923 -18.99 16.31 -29.84
N THR A 924 -17.90 15.74 -30.32
CA THR A 924 -17.89 14.51 -31.14
C THR A 924 -17.33 13.29 -30.40
N THR A 925 -16.75 13.50 -29.22
CA THR A 925 -16.25 12.45 -28.33
C THR A 925 -17.37 11.92 -27.41
N PRO A 926 -17.50 10.60 -27.20
CA PRO A 926 -18.49 10.01 -26.29
C PRO A 926 -18.09 10.19 -24.82
N ALA A 927 -19.03 10.59 -23.95
CA ALA A 927 -18.78 10.84 -22.52
C ALA A 927 -18.23 9.63 -21.76
N PHE A 928 -18.63 8.43 -22.14
CA PHE A 928 -18.20 7.17 -21.51
C PHE A 928 -16.90 6.59 -22.10
N GLY A 929 -16.36 7.19 -23.18
CA GLY A 929 -15.12 6.74 -23.82
C GLY A 929 -13.86 7.29 -23.14
N GLU A 930 -13.95 8.47 -22.53
CA GLU A 930 -12.84 9.12 -21.81
C GLU A 930 -12.87 8.86 -20.30
N ALA A 931 -14.04 8.50 -19.73
CA ALA A 931 -14.13 8.16 -18.31
C ALA A 931 -13.31 6.93 -17.92
N LYS A 932 -13.07 5.98 -18.83
CA LYS A 932 -12.20 4.82 -18.59
C LYS A 932 -10.72 5.22 -18.63
N GLU A 933 -10.27 6.00 -19.62
CA GLU A 933 -8.85 6.43 -19.74
C GLU A 933 -8.43 7.52 -18.74
N GLU A 934 -9.33 8.42 -18.34
CA GLU A 934 -9.06 9.49 -17.37
C GLU A 934 -9.18 8.97 -15.93
N ALA A 935 -10.09 8.02 -15.66
CA ALA A 935 -10.06 7.24 -14.42
C ALA A 935 -8.78 6.39 -14.35
N GLU A 936 -8.37 5.71 -15.43
CA GLU A 936 -7.12 4.94 -15.45
C GLU A 936 -5.87 5.80 -15.21
N ARG A 937 -5.86 7.08 -15.63
CA ARG A 937 -4.74 8.02 -15.40
C ARG A 937 -4.74 8.71 -14.03
N GLU A 938 -5.91 8.94 -13.42
CA GLU A 938 -6.00 9.51 -12.06
C GLU A 938 -5.94 8.44 -10.97
N VAL A 939 -6.39 7.21 -11.24
CA VAL A 939 -6.23 6.03 -10.38
C VAL A 939 -4.75 5.68 -10.17
N GLU A 940 -3.89 5.95 -11.16
CA GLU A 940 -2.44 5.77 -11.01
C GLU A 940 -1.76 6.79 -10.06
N LYS A 941 -2.45 7.87 -9.65
CA LYS A 941 -1.87 8.95 -8.82
C LYS A 941 -2.45 9.10 -7.41
N VAL A 942 -3.51 8.36 -7.06
CA VAL A 942 -4.11 8.43 -5.72
C VAL A 942 -4.23 7.02 -5.12
N PHE A 943 -3.14 6.59 -4.47
CA PHE A 943 -2.97 5.35 -3.68
C PHE A 943 -3.25 4.00 -4.39
N PRO A 944 -2.23 3.14 -4.57
CA PRO A 944 -2.41 1.80 -5.09
C PRO A 944 -2.75 0.85 -3.93
N VAL A 945 -4.00 0.46 -3.80
CA VAL A 945 -4.39 -0.83 -3.21
C VAL A 945 -5.69 -1.26 -3.90
N SER A 946 -5.55 -1.83 -5.10
CA SER A 946 -6.63 -2.57 -5.75
C SER A 946 -6.79 -3.92 -5.06
N ILE A 947 -8.05 -4.29 -4.82
CA ILE A 947 -8.48 -5.61 -4.35
C ILE A 947 -8.05 -6.65 -5.40
N PRO A 948 -7.67 -7.90 -5.02
CA PRO A 948 -7.32 -8.92 -6.00
C PRO A 948 -8.56 -9.33 -6.79
N THR A 949 -8.78 -8.68 -7.93
CA THR A 949 -9.53 -9.26 -9.04
C THR A 949 -8.50 -9.90 -9.96
N TYR A 950 -8.69 -11.17 -10.28
CA TYR A 950 -7.85 -11.91 -11.21
C TYR A 950 -7.72 -11.13 -12.52
N THR A 951 -6.54 -10.56 -12.76
CA THR A 951 -6.15 -10.04 -14.06
C THR A 951 -5.12 -11.02 -14.61
N PRO A 952 -5.41 -11.75 -15.71
CA PRO A 952 -4.38 -12.51 -16.38
C PRO A 952 -3.27 -11.55 -16.84
N THR A 953 -2.04 -12.00 -16.69
CA THR A 953 -0.81 -11.27 -16.95
C THR A 953 -0.79 -10.64 -18.34
N VAL A 954 -0.96 -9.31 -18.40
CA VAL A 954 -0.54 -8.53 -19.55
C VAL A 954 0.98 -8.45 -19.53
N VAL A 955 1.61 -8.99 -20.57
CA VAL A 955 3.04 -8.80 -20.85
C VAL A 955 3.32 -7.30 -20.95
N ALA A 956 4.01 -6.75 -19.96
CA ALA A 956 4.37 -5.34 -19.91
C ALA A 956 5.35 -4.99 -21.03
N LYS A 957 4.97 -4.03 -21.88
CA LYS A 957 5.91 -3.28 -22.73
C LYS A 957 6.75 -2.35 -21.83
N PRO A 958 8.08 -2.25 -22.03
CA PRO A 958 8.92 -1.34 -21.27
C PRO A 958 8.70 0.12 -21.69
N ARG A 959 8.65 1.04 -20.71
CA ARG A 959 8.76 2.50 -20.91
C ARG A 959 10.23 2.97 -20.75
N PRO A 960 10.60 4.10 -21.35
CA PRO A 960 11.98 4.40 -21.75
C PRO A 960 12.73 5.22 -20.70
N THR A 961 13.95 4.82 -20.37
CA THR A 961 14.99 5.76 -19.89
C THR A 961 16.36 5.34 -20.39
N ALA A 962 17.19 6.37 -20.62
CA ALA A 962 18.40 6.37 -21.41
C ALA A 962 19.51 5.42 -20.93
N LYS A 963 20.28 4.91 -21.91
CA LYS A 963 21.45 4.02 -21.84
C LYS A 963 22.50 4.45 -20.78
N PRO A 964 23.23 3.49 -20.19
CA PRO A 964 24.53 3.13 -20.78
C PRO A 964 24.83 1.63 -20.88
N GLU A 965 25.55 1.32 -21.96
CA GLU A 965 26.27 0.12 -22.39
C GLU A 965 26.53 -1.03 -21.38
N ARG A 966 26.17 -2.28 -21.77
CA ARG A 966 27.09 -3.44 -21.92
C ARG A 966 26.36 -4.74 -22.38
N PRO A 967 27.09 -5.78 -22.83
CA PRO A 967 26.97 -6.38 -24.16
C PRO A 967 25.99 -7.56 -24.27
N ALA A 968 25.69 -7.88 -25.54
CA ALA A 968 24.72 -8.85 -26.01
C ALA A 968 24.87 -10.28 -25.47
N SER A 969 23.72 -10.93 -25.25
CA SER A 969 23.54 -12.38 -25.25
C SER A 969 22.63 -12.79 -26.43
N PRO A 970 22.93 -13.89 -27.15
CA PRO A 970 22.44 -14.15 -28.51
C PRO A 970 21.09 -14.90 -28.53
N ALA A 971 20.01 -14.29 -28.04
CA ALA A 971 18.67 -14.89 -28.06
C ALA A 971 17.53 -13.93 -28.50
N ASP A 972 17.83 -12.71 -28.95
CA ASP A 972 16.84 -11.71 -29.41
C ASP A 972 16.63 -11.68 -30.94
N ASP A 973 16.97 -12.76 -31.67
CA ASP A 973 16.99 -12.78 -33.14
C ASP A 973 15.79 -13.56 -33.74
N GLU A 974 14.56 -13.28 -33.31
CA GLU A 974 13.38 -13.62 -34.14
C GLU A 974 13.02 -12.45 -35.07
N PRO A 975 12.94 -12.66 -36.40
CA PRO A 975 12.69 -11.58 -37.35
C PRO A 975 11.25 -11.07 -37.25
N ASP A 976 11.13 -9.74 -37.28
CA ASP A 976 9.91 -8.93 -37.45
C ASP A 976 9.17 -9.27 -38.77
N ARG A 977 8.55 -10.47 -38.84
CA ARG A 977 7.91 -11.05 -40.04
C ARG A 977 6.48 -10.55 -40.22
N ILE A 978 6.13 -10.19 -41.45
CA ILE A 978 4.76 -9.80 -41.82
C ILE A 978 3.98 -11.06 -42.19
N ALA A 979 2.74 -11.19 -41.71
CA ALA A 979 1.90 -12.34 -42.02
C ALA A 979 1.45 -12.33 -43.50
N THR A 980 1.32 -13.51 -44.10
CA THR A 980 0.75 -13.71 -45.43
C THR A 980 -0.30 -14.83 -45.41
N SER A 981 -1.05 -14.98 -46.50
CA SER A 981 -2.17 -15.92 -46.60
C SER A 981 -1.74 -17.36 -46.27
N ALA A 982 -2.40 -17.97 -45.28
CA ALA A 982 -2.15 -19.37 -44.92
C ALA A 982 -2.80 -20.33 -45.94
N LEU A 983 -3.79 -19.83 -46.68
CA LEU A 983 -4.53 -20.56 -47.71
C LEU A 983 -3.89 -20.46 -49.11
N ALA A 984 -2.74 -19.80 -49.24
CA ALA A 984 -2.01 -19.74 -50.50
C ALA A 984 -1.59 -21.16 -50.96
N PRO A 985 -1.97 -21.61 -52.16
CA PRO A 985 -1.63 -22.95 -52.63
C PRO A 985 -0.11 -23.09 -52.84
N ARG A 986 0.47 -24.21 -52.41
CA ARG A 986 1.83 -24.60 -52.84
C ARG A 986 1.76 -24.89 -54.34
N ARG A 987 2.33 -24.02 -55.15
CA ARG A 987 2.37 -24.17 -56.61
C ARG A 987 3.69 -24.82 -57.01
N GLU A 988 3.63 -25.75 -57.98
CA GLU A 988 4.81 -26.39 -58.58
C GLU A 988 5.42 -25.56 -59.73
N GLN A 989 4.74 -24.48 -60.15
CA GLN A 989 5.23 -23.57 -61.20
C GLN A 989 6.38 -22.70 -60.67
N GLU A 990 7.39 -22.43 -61.50
CA GLU A 990 8.43 -21.45 -61.14
C GLU A 990 7.84 -20.03 -61.11
N PRO A 991 8.08 -19.24 -60.06
CA PRO A 991 7.62 -17.86 -59.99
C PRO A 991 8.40 -16.96 -60.96
N THR A 992 7.68 -16.03 -61.58
CA THR A 992 8.19 -15.09 -62.58
C THR A 992 9.03 -13.97 -61.95
N ALA A 993 8.70 -13.61 -60.70
CA ALA A 993 9.44 -12.66 -59.89
C ALA A 993 9.11 -12.86 -58.40
N TYR A 994 9.93 -12.30 -57.52
CA TYR A 994 9.73 -12.27 -56.08
C TYR A 994 9.61 -10.83 -55.60
N PHE A 995 8.54 -10.52 -54.88
CA PHE A 995 8.37 -9.24 -54.20
C PHE A 995 8.82 -9.36 -52.75
N SER A 996 9.80 -8.57 -52.34
CA SER A 996 10.33 -8.60 -50.97
C SER A 996 10.24 -7.24 -50.28
N ILE A 997 9.78 -7.24 -49.02
CA ILE A 997 9.77 -6.08 -48.13
C ILE A 997 10.95 -6.19 -47.18
N LEU A 998 11.81 -5.17 -47.12
CA LEU A 998 13.01 -5.15 -46.30
C LEU A 998 12.78 -4.47 -44.93
N ARG A 999 13.62 -4.77 -43.94
CA ARG A 999 13.63 -4.10 -42.62
C ARG A 999 13.82 -2.58 -42.71
N SER A 1000 14.47 -2.09 -43.77
CA SER A 1000 14.64 -0.67 -44.05
C SER A 1000 13.35 0.07 -44.44
N GLY A 1001 12.24 -0.65 -44.66
CA GLY A 1001 11.00 -0.07 -45.20
C GLY A 1001 11.04 0.13 -46.73
N HIS A 1002 12.06 -0.41 -47.40
CA HIS A 1002 12.15 -0.48 -48.85
C HIS A 1002 11.58 -1.79 -49.38
N PHE A 1003 11.23 -1.84 -50.66
CA PHE A 1003 10.86 -3.08 -51.36
C PHE A 1003 11.74 -3.32 -52.58
N VAL A 1004 11.92 -4.59 -52.91
CA VAL A 1004 12.71 -5.07 -54.04
C VAL A 1004 11.90 -6.10 -54.82
N ILE A 1005 12.10 -6.11 -56.13
CA ILE A 1005 11.58 -7.15 -57.01
C ILE A 1005 12.77 -7.87 -57.62
N THR A 1006 12.87 -9.20 -57.45
CA THR A 1006 13.96 -10.02 -57.97
C THR A 1006 13.39 -11.09 -58.90
N HIS A 1007 14.17 -11.59 -59.87
CA HIS A 1007 13.73 -12.72 -60.70
C HIS A 1007 14.07 -14.08 -60.08
N GLU A 1008 15.09 -14.12 -59.23
CA GLU A 1008 15.48 -15.30 -58.46
C GLU A 1008 15.06 -15.15 -56.99
N GLU A 1009 14.94 -16.27 -56.27
CA GLU A 1009 14.56 -16.26 -54.87
C GLU A 1009 15.59 -15.48 -54.03
N PRO A 1010 15.17 -14.39 -53.36
CA PRO A 1010 16.12 -13.54 -52.65
C PRO A 1010 16.54 -14.18 -51.32
N HIS A 1011 17.77 -14.69 -51.25
CA HIS A 1011 18.40 -15.15 -49.99
C HIS A 1011 18.89 -13.97 -49.14
N ARG A 1012 17.98 -13.07 -48.78
CA ARG A 1012 18.26 -11.84 -48.03
C ARG A 1012 17.80 -11.98 -46.58
N SER A 1013 18.75 -11.89 -45.64
CA SER A 1013 18.48 -11.98 -44.20
C SER A 1013 17.72 -10.76 -43.63
N ASP A 1014 17.66 -9.67 -44.39
CA ASP A 1014 16.97 -8.42 -44.04
C ASP A 1014 15.53 -8.32 -44.58
N ALA A 1015 15.01 -9.37 -45.24
CA ALA A 1015 13.63 -9.44 -45.70
C ALA A 1015 12.65 -9.76 -44.55
N ARG A 1016 11.60 -8.95 -44.40
CA ARG A 1016 10.46 -9.15 -43.47
C ARG A 1016 9.37 -10.02 -44.09
N LEU A 1017 9.25 -10.01 -45.42
CA LEU A 1017 8.33 -10.83 -46.20
C LEU A 1017 8.83 -10.96 -47.63
N THR A 1018 8.71 -12.17 -48.19
CA THR A 1018 8.98 -12.46 -49.61
C THR A 1018 7.78 -13.19 -50.18
N LEU A 1019 7.18 -12.63 -51.24
CA LEU A 1019 6.02 -13.18 -51.93
C LEU A 1019 6.43 -13.58 -53.36
N PRO A 1020 6.29 -14.86 -53.75
CA PRO A 1020 6.46 -15.28 -55.14
C PRO A 1020 5.28 -14.78 -55.99
N ILE A 1021 5.58 -14.13 -57.12
CA ILE A 1021 4.61 -13.69 -58.13
C ILE A 1021 4.68 -14.69 -59.29
N TYR A 1022 3.56 -15.35 -59.59
CA TYR A 1022 3.44 -16.25 -60.74
C TYR A 1022 2.80 -15.52 -61.93
N ASP A 1023 2.95 -16.07 -63.13
CA ASP A 1023 2.37 -15.50 -64.36
C ASP A 1023 0.86 -15.26 -64.24
N ASP A 1024 0.14 -16.16 -63.55
CA ASP A 1024 -1.31 -16.04 -63.30
C ASP A 1024 -1.69 -14.84 -62.41
N ASP A 1025 -0.76 -14.29 -61.65
CA ASP A 1025 -1.00 -13.19 -60.71
C ASP A 1025 -0.73 -11.82 -61.36
N SER A 1026 -0.33 -11.77 -62.64
CA SER A 1026 -0.05 -10.52 -63.38
C SER A 1026 -1.27 -9.59 -63.46
N ASP A 1027 -2.47 -10.18 -63.54
CA ASP A 1027 -3.76 -9.49 -63.59
C ASP A 1027 -4.41 -9.34 -62.19
N GLY A 1028 -3.68 -9.75 -61.15
CA GLY A 1028 -4.09 -9.72 -59.76
C GLY A 1028 -3.71 -8.43 -59.02
N TYR A 1029 -3.93 -8.46 -57.71
CA TYR A 1029 -3.69 -7.35 -56.81
C TYR A 1029 -2.82 -7.78 -55.62
N LEU A 1030 -1.93 -6.90 -55.17
CA LEU A 1030 -1.30 -6.98 -53.87
C LEU A 1030 -2.19 -6.27 -52.85
N ILE A 1031 -2.56 -6.98 -51.79
CA ILE A 1031 -3.38 -6.47 -50.69
C ILE A 1031 -2.49 -6.23 -49.46
N TYR A 1032 -2.60 -5.03 -48.89
CA TYR A 1032 -2.01 -4.69 -47.60
C TYR A 1032 -3.09 -4.39 -46.59
N VAL A 1033 -2.94 -4.90 -45.37
CA VAL A 1033 -3.81 -4.57 -44.25
C VAL A 1033 -2.98 -4.15 -43.04
N TYR A 1034 -3.30 -3.00 -42.49
CA TYR A 1034 -2.61 -2.36 -41.37
C TYR A 1034 -3.36 -2.59 -40.05
N GLU A 1035 -2.64 -2.53 -38.93
CA GLU A 1035 -3.21 -2.73 -37.58
C GLU A 1035 -4.36 -1.79 -37.26
N ASN A 1036 -4.36 -0.58 -37.82
CA ASN A 1036 -5.41 0.42 -37.62
C ASN A 1036 -6.69 0.16 -38.43
N GLY A 1037 -6.82 -1.01 -39.07
CA GLY A 1037 -8.01 -1.42 -39.81
C GLY A 1037 -8.13 -0.84 -41.22
N TYR A 1038 -7.06 -0.23 -41.74
CA TYR A 1038 -7.02 0.24 -43.13
C TYR A 1038 -6.38 -0.79 -44.06
N ALA A 1039 -6.88 -0.87 -45.30
CA ALA A 1039 -6.36 -1.75 -46.32
C ALA A 1039 -6.04 -1.02 -47.63
N ASN A 1040 -4.92 -1.36 -48.26
CA ASN A 1040 -4.50 -0.83 -49.55
C ASN A 1040 -4.51 -1.95 -50.61
N ARG A 1041 -4.93 -1.62 -51.83
CA ARG A 1041 -4.96 -2.55 -52.98
C ARG A 1041 -4.15 -1.96 -54.13
N VAL A 1042 -3.13 -2.67 -54.60
CA VAL A 1042 -2.23 -2.23 -55.68
C VAL A 1042 -2.16 -3.28 -56.78
N ALA A 1043 -2.16 -2.89 -58.05
CA ALA A 1043 -2.08 -3.83 -59.16
C ALA A 1043 -0.67 -4.44 -59.30
N VAL A 1044 -0.57 -5.76 -59.49
CA VAL A 1044 0.72 -6.46 -59.62
C VAL A 1044 1.48 -6.01 -60.88
N SER A 1045 0.78 -5.67 -61.96
CA SER A 1045 1.37 -5.06 -63.16
C SER A 1045 2.15 -3.77 -62.87
N THR A 1046 1.77 -3.00 -61.83
CA THR A 1046 2.52 -1.81 -61.40
C THR A 1046 3.84 -2.19 -60.72
N LEU A 1047 3.87 -3.31 -60.01
CA LEU A 1047 5.08 -3.86 -59.40
C LEU A 1047 6.01 -4.41 -60.48
N LEU A 1048 5.50 -5.22 -61.41
CA LEU A 1048 6.28 -5.81 -62.50
C LEU A 1048 6.84 -4.78 -63.50
N SER A 1049 6.27 -3.56 -63.54
CA SER A 1049 6.82 -2.44 -64.31
C SER A 1049 8.09 -1.81 -63.70
N LYS A 1050 8.42 -2.15 -62.45
CA LYS A 1050 9.60 -1.65 -61.75
C LYS A 1050 10.85 -2.42 -62.18
N LYS A 1051 12.00 -1.76 -62.08
CA LYS A 1051 13.29 -2.36 -62.43
C LYS A 1051 13.62 -3.46 -61.41
N PRO A 1052 13.97 -4.68 -61.86
CA PRO A 1052 14.40 -5.74 -60.96
C PRO A 1052 15.72 -5.37 -60.26
N ASP A 1053 15.95 -5.95 -59.09
CA ASP A 1053 17.13 -5.79 -58.22
C ASP A 1053 17.42 -4.34 -57.80
N TYR A 1054 16.40 -3.47 -57.80
CA TYR A 1054 16.50 -2.09 -57.35
C TYR A 1054 15.68 -1.88 -56.08
N GLU A 1055 16.27 -1.24 -55.07
CA GLU A 1055 15.57 -0.91 -53.82
C GLU A 1055 14.73 0.35 -53.97
N TYR A 1056 13.41 0.18 -53.92
CA TYR A 1056 12.45 1.27 -53.94
C TYR A 1056 12.03 1.63 -52.51
N ALA A 1057 12.07 2.92 -52.18
CA ALA A 1057 11.54 3.44 -50.92
C ALA A 1057 10.00 3.31 -50.86
N ASN A 1058 9.41 3.57 -49.69
CA ASN A 1058 7.96 3.68 -49.48
C ASN A 1058 7.19 2.34 -49.63
N ALA A 1059 7.72 1.23 -49.11
CA ALA A 1059 7.06 -0.07 -49.20
C ALA A 1059 5.75 -0.17 -48.38
N MET A 1060 5.57 0.69 -47.37
CA MET A 1060 4.48 0.64 -46.39
C MET A 1060 4.08 2.06 -45.95
N PHE A 1061 2.90 2.20 -45.35
CA PHE A 1061 2.44 3.44 -44.73
C PHE A 1061 3.11 3.69 -43.37
N GLY A 1062 3.97 4.71 -43.27
CA GLY A 1062 4.83 4.92 -42.10
C GLY A 1062 4.15 5.27 -40.76
N GLN A 1063 2.83 5.50 -40.72
CA GLN A 1063 2.10 5.82 -39.48
C GLN A 1063 1.40 4.61 -38.83
N SER A 1064 1.45 3.42 -39.44
CA SER A 1064 0.85 2.20 -38.89
C SER A 1064 1.61 0.96 -39.33
N SER A 1065 1.80 -0.02 -38.44
CA SER A 1065 2.43 -1.30 -38.77
C SER A 1065 1.57 -2.13 -39.73
N LEU A 1066 2.25 -2.75 -40.70
CA LEU A 1066 1.63 -3.65 -41.67
C LEU A 1066 1.42 -5.03 -41.02
N LEU A 1067 0.16 -5.45 -40.91
CA LEU A 1067 -0.24 -6.69 -40.25
C LEU A 1067 -0.24 -7.87 -41.24
N PHE A 1068 -0.73 -7.65 -42.45
CA PHE A 1068 -0.91 -8.71 -43.45
C PHE A 1068 -0.64 -8.22 -44.87
N ALA A 1069 0.00 -9.07 -45.67
CA ALA A 1069 0.22 -8.84 -47.09
C ALA A 1069 0.12 -10.12 -47.92
N ALA A 1070 -0.68 -10.11 -48.99
CA ALA A 1070 -0.83 -11.27 -49.87
C ALA A 1070 -1.24 -10.87 -51.30
N LEU A 1071 -0.92 -11.74 -52.26
CA LEU A 1071 -1.38 -11.64 -53.64
C LEU A 1071 -2.79 -12.22 -53.76
N ALA A 1072 -3.67 -11.50 -54.44
CA ALA A 1072 -5.08 -11.83 -54.57
C ALA A 1072 -5.54 -11.75 -56.02
N ARG A 1073 -6.35 -12.71 -56.46
CA ARG A 1073 -6.98 -12.69 -57.78
C ARG A 1073 -8.23 -11.80 -57.78
N PRO A 1074 -8.70 -11.31 -58.94
CA PRO A 1074 -9.86 -10.43 -59.00
C PRO A 1074 -11.18 -10.99 -58.42
N ASP A 1075 -11.31 -12.33 -58.39
CA ASP A 1075 -12.48 -13.06 -57.88
C ASP A 1075 -12.34 -13.47 -56.40
N ASP A 1076 -11.20 -13.21 -55.76
CA ASP A 1076 -10.96 -13.57 -54.36
C ASP A 1076 -11.69 -12.62 -53.40
N THR A 1077 -11.93 -13.10 -52.18
CA THR A 1077 -12.66 -12.37 -51.13
C THR A 1077 -11.80 -12.27 -49.88
N LEU A 1078 -11.76 -11.09 -49.26
CA LEU A 1078 -11.01 -10.86 -48.03
C LEU A 1078 -11.85 -11.29 -46.82
N TYR A 1079 -11.32 -12.20 -46.00
CA TYR A 1079 -11.91 -12.63 -44.74
C TYR A 1079 -11.27 -11.88 -43.56
N LEU A 1080 -12.11 -11.47 -42.61
CA LEU A 1080 -11.71 -10.80 -41.38
C LEU A 1080 -12.42 -11.44 -40.18
N LYS A 1081 -11.64 -11.73 -39.15
CA LYS A 1081 -12.11 -11.97 -37.79
C LYS A 1081 -11.70 -10.77 -36.94
N VAL A 1082 -12.69 -10.01 -36.49
CA VAL A 1082 -12.48 -8.79 -35.71
C VAL A 1082 -12.95 -9.03 -34.28
N SER A 1083 -12.04 -8.91 -33.32
CA SER A 1083 -12.39 -8.91 -31.90
C SER A 1083 -12.76 -7.50 -31.47
N SER A 1084 -13.89 -7.38 -30.80
CA SER A 1084 -14.38 -6.18 -30.14
C SER A 1084 -14.76 -6.55 -28.70
N LYS A 1085 -14.97 -5.55 -27.85
CA LYS A 1085 -15.42 -5.77 -26.45
C LYS A 1085 -16.74 -6.55 -26.34
N SER A 1086 -17.52 -6.59 -27.42
CA SER A 1086 -18.81 -7.28 -27.54
C SER A 1086 -18.71 -8.67 -28.18
N GLY A 1087 -17.50 -9.25 -28.23
CA GLY A 1087 -17.23 -10.57 -28.81
C GLY A 1087 -16.51 -10.52 -30.16
N GLU A 1088 -16.33 -11.70 -30.75
CA GLU A 1088 -15.68 -11.87 -32.04
C GLU A 1088 -16.70 -11.78 -33.19
N TYR A 1089 -16.33 -11.07 -34.25
CA TYR A 1089 -17.16 -10.87 -35.42
C TYR A 1089 -16.48 -11.44 -36.66
N LEU A 1090 -17.24 -12.16 -37.47
CA LEU A 1090 -16.80 -12.73 -38.73
C LEU A 1090 -17.35 -11.92 -39.88
N ARG A 1091 -16.50 -11.62 -40.86
CA ARG A 1091 -16.88 -10.83 -42.02
C ARG A 1091 -16.09 -11.20 -43.25
N THR A 1092 -16.75 -11.20 -44.40
CA THR A 1092 -16.08 -11.25 -45.72
C THR A 1092 -16.40 -10.02 -46.56
N LEU A 1093 -15.40 -9.57 -47.33
CA LEU A 1093 -15.41 -8.34 -48.12
C LEU A 1093 -14.91 -8.62 -49.53
N SER A 1094 -15.60 -8.08 -50.54
CA SER A 1094 -15.06 -8.08 -51.90
C SER A 1094 -13.81 -7.21 -51.99
N LEU A 1095 -12.83 -7.61 -52.80
CA LEU A 1095 -11.67 -6.77 -53.08
C LEU A 1095 -12.04 -5.48 -53.83
N LYS A 1096 -13.21 -5.43 -54.49
CA LYS A 1096 -13.70 -4.24 -55.19
C LYS A 1096 -14.01 -3.06 -54.25
N THR A 1097 -14.35 -3.35 -52.99
CA THR A 1097 -14.62 -2.33 -51.96
C THR A 1097 -13.35 -1.61 -51.48
N ILE A 1098 -12.17 -2.20 -51.68
CA ILE A 1098 -10.88 -1.57 -51.35
C ILE A 1098 -10.43 -0.73 -52.54
N LYS A 1099 -10.13 0.55 -52.32
CA LYS A 1099 -9.73 1.46 -53.41
C LYS A 1099 -8.41 0.99 -54.05
N LEU A 1100 -8.41 0.86 -55.37
CA LEU A 1100 -7.19 0.59 -56.14
C LEU A 1100 -6.32 1.85 -56.13
N ASN A 1101 -5.09 1.73 -55.62
CA ASN A 1101 -4.13 2.80 -55.53
C ASN A 1101 -2.86 2.46 -56.32
N THR A 1102 -2.12 3.50 -56.71
CA THR A 1102 -0.88 3.38 -57.50
C THR A 1102 0.38 3.34 -56.63
N ASP A 1103 0.27 3.66 -55.34
CA ASP A 1103 1.39 3.75 -54.40
C ASP A 1103 1.12 2.86 -53.16
N LEU A 1104 2.16 2.15 -52.73
CA LEU A 1104 2.16 1.21 -51.61
C LEU A 1104 2.05 1.93 -50.26
N SER A 1105 2.59 3.15 -50.18
CA SER A 1105 2.67 3.96 -48.96
C SER A 1105 1.40 4.69 -48.55
N LEU A 1106 0.31 4.54 -49.32
CA LEU A 1106 -0.95 5.20 -48.99
C LEU A 1106 -1.67 4.48 -47.86
N ARG A 1107 -2.35 5.26 -47.01
CA ARG A 1107 -3.15 4.80 -45.88
C ARG A 1107 -4.22 3.77 -46.27
N GLY A 1108 -4.75 3.82 -47.49
CA GLY A 1108 -5.75 2.87 -47.98
C GLY A 1108 -7.20 3.20 -47.54
N THR A 1109 -8.10 2.22 -47.72
CA THR A 1109 -9.53 2.26 -47.39
C THR A 1109 -9.78 1.63 -46.02
N ALA A 1110 -10.60 2.26 -45.17
CA ALA A 1110 -10.98 1.67 -43.88
C ALA A 1110 -11.87 0.43 -44.10
N LEU A 1111 -11.52 -0.71 -43.50
CA LEU A 1111 -12.28 -1.95 -43.56
C LEU A 1111 -13.53 -1.89 -42.65
N TYR A 1112 -13.42 -1.17 -41.53
CA TYR A 1112 -14.53 -0.81 -40.64
C TYR A 1112 -14.30 0.56 -40.00
N THR A 1113 -15.38 1.25 -39.63
CA THR A 1113 -15.34 2.59 -39.01
C THR A 1113 -15.60 2.57 -37.50
N VAL A 1114 -15.64 1.38 -36.88
CA VAL A 1114 -15.90 1.20 -35.45
C VAL A 1114 -14.58 1.33 -34.66
N PRO A 1115 -14.49 2.23 -33.67
CA PRO A 1115 -13.21 2.60 -33.02
C PRO A 1115 -12.58 1.53 -32.11
N PHE A 1116 -13.24 0.39 -31.89
CA PHE A 1116 -12.81 -0.63 -30.91
C PHE A 1116 -12.62 -2.04 -31.50
N GLY A 1117 -12.66 -2.21 -32.81
CA GLY A 1117 -12.37 -3.50 -33.44
C GLY A 1117 -10.87 -3.70 -33.66
N ARG A 1118 -10.31 -4.82 -33.20
CA ARG A 1118 -8.96 -5.28 -33.53
C ARG A 1118 -9.05 -6.49 -34.47
N ILE A 1119 -8.33 -6.45 -35.60
CA ILE A 1119 -8.23 -7.61 -36.50
C ILE A 1119 -7.40 -8.68 -35.79
N VAL A 1120 -8.03 -9.82 -35.49
CA VAL A 1120 -7.38 -10.98 -34.87
C VAL A 1120 -6.89 -11.95 -35.93
N GLN A 1121 -7.68 -12.15 -36.99
CA GLN A 1121 -7.36 -13.05 -38.08
C GLN A 1121 -7.79 -12.47 -39.42
N ILE A 1122 -6.98 -12.71 -40.45
CA ILE A 1122 -7.21 -12.24 -41.80
C ILE A 1122 -6.65 -13.25 -42.80
N ASP A 1123 -7.41 -13.53 -43.85
CA ASP A 1123 -6.95 -14.37 -44.96
C ASP A 1123 -7.73 -14.06 -46.26
N LEU A 1124 -7.27 -14.63 -47.38
CA LEU A 1124 -7.91 -14.56 -48.68
C LEU A 1124 -8.62 -15.89 -48.99
N LEU A 1125 -9.90 -15.80 -49.34
CA LEU A 1125 -10.71 -16.92 -49.73
C LEU A 1125 -10.85 -16.94 -51.26
N ASN A 1126 -10.62 -18.10 -51.85
CA ASN A 1126 -10.84 -18.32 -53.28
C ASN A 1126 -12.35 -18.35 -53.60
N LYS A 1127 -12.69 -18.37 -54.90
CA LYS A 1127 -14.07 -18.33 -55.37
C LYS A 1127 -14.97 -19.45 -54.85
N GLU A 1128 -14.44 -20.63 -54.58
CA GLU A 1128 -15.20 -21.79 -54.08
C GLU A 1128 -15.43 -21.67 -52.57
N GLN A 1129 -14.39 -21.32 -51.81
CA GLN A 1129 -14.45 -21.06 -50.37
C GLN A 1129 -15.36 -19.87 -50.05
N ALA A 1130 -15.31 -18.80 -50.86
CA ALA A 1130 -16.14 -17.61 -50.69
C ALA A 1130 -17.64 -17.90 -50.86
N ARG A 1131 -18.03 -18.95 -51.61
CA ARG A 1131 -19.43 -19.38 -51.74
C ARG A 1131 -19.95 -20.07 -50.47
N GLU A 1132 -19.11 -20.87 -49.81
CA GLU A 1132 -19.46 -21.57 -48.56
C GLU A 1132 -19.67 -20.60 -47.37
N VAL A 1133 -19.09 -19.40 -47.45
CA VAL A 1133 -19.17 -18.36 -46.40
C VAL A 1133 -19.94 -17.10 -46.84
N GLU A 1134 -20.82 -17.23 -47.85
CA GLU A 1134 -21.58 -16.09 -48.38
C GLU A 1134 -22.52 -15.47 -47.33
N ASN A 1135 -22.96 -16.25 -46.34
CA ASN A 1135 -23.81 -15.80 -45.25
C ASN A 1135 -23.17 -14.76 -44.32
N ILE A 1136 -21.83 -14.63 -44.29
CA ILE A 1136 -21.11 -13.61 -43.51
C ILE A 1136 -20.58 -12.44 -44.37
N ARG A 1137 -21.03 -12.34 -45.63
CA ARG A 1137 -20.63 -11.26 -46.52
C ARG A 1137 -21.25 -9.94 -46.10
N SER A 1138 -20.41 -8.94 -45.85
CA SER A 1138 -20.84 -7.58 -45.56
C SER A 1138 -19.91 -6.56 -46.21
N GLU A 1139 -20.47 -5.69 -47.05
CA GLU A 1139 -19.74 -4.62 -47.73
C GLU A 1139 -19.85 -3.27 -46.99
N THR A 1140 -20.65 -3.18 -45.93
CA THR A 1140 -20.90 -1.93 -45.18
C THR A 1140 -19.82 -1.68 -44.14
N PRO A 1141 -19.01 -0.60 -44.25
CA PRO A 1141 -17.89 -0.35 -43.34
C PRO A 1141 -18.34 0.02 -41.91
N THR A 1142 -19.63 0.32 -41.70
CA THR A 1142 -20.19 0.63 -40.37
C THR A 1142 -20.47 -0.60 -39.51
N THR A 1143 -20.23 -1.82 -40.02
CA THR A 1143 -20.50 -3.08 -39.31
C THR A 1143 -19.22 -3.89 -39.11
N LEU A 1144 -19.07 -4.54 -37.95
CA LEU A 1144 -17.95 -5.45 -37.68
C LEU A 1144 -18.14 -6.83 -38.32
N GLY A 1145 -19.35 -7.17 -38.76
CA GLY A 1145 -19.71 -8.47 -39.29
C GLY A 1145 -20.81 -9.14 -38.45
N ILE A 1146 -20.92 -10.45 -38.56
CA ILE A 1146 -21.87 -11.24 -37.77
C ILE A 1146 -21.13 -11.83 -36.57
N PRO A 1147 -21.72 -11.82 -35.35
CA PRO A 1147 -21.10 -12.43 -34.18
C PRO A 1147 -20.75 -13.91 -34.43
N ALA A 1148 -19.53 -14.32 -34.09
CA ALA A 1148 -19.05 -15.68 -34.28
C ALA A 1148 -19.89 -16.72 -33.51
N GLN A 1149 -20.47 -16.32 -32.37
CA GLN A 1149 -21.35 -17.13 -31.52
C GLN A 1149 -22.80 -17.22 -32.02
N SER A 1150 -23.18 -16.48 -33.07
CA SER A 1150 -24.56 -16.53 -33.58
C SER A 1150 -24.89 -17.91 -34.16
N PHE A 1151 -26.00 -18.52 -33.71
CA PHE A 1151 -26.53 -19.79 -34.24
C PHE A 1151 -26.61 -19.86 -35.77
N SER A 1152 -26.82 -18.71 -36.43
CA SER A 1152 -26.89 -18.60 -37.89
C SER A 1152 -25.54 -18.76 -38.61
N VAL A 1153 -24.42 -18.69 -37.88
CA VAL A 1153 -23.05 -18.66 -38.40
C VAL A 1153 -22.15 -19.73 -37.78
N ILE A 1154 -22.57 -20.46 -36.74
CA ILE A 1154 -21.76 -21.51 -36.08
C ILE A 1154 -21.17 -22.51 -37.10
N ARG A 1155 -21.97 -22.99 -38.07
CA ARG A 1155 -21.48 -23.92 -39.11
C ARG A 1155 -20.38 -23.29 -39.99
N THR A 1156 -20.51 -22.01 -40.30
CA THR A 1156 -19.54 -21.23 -41.08
C THR A 1156 -18.28 -20.94 -40.27
N ALA A 1157 -18.42 -20.67 -38.97
CA ALA A 1157 -17.30 -20.49 -38.05
C ALA A 1157 -16.50 -21.79 -37.88
N MET A 1158 -17.18 -22.94 -37.78
CA MET A 1158 -16.52 -24.25 -37.75
C MET A 1158 -15.81 -24.55 -39.07
N TYR A 1159 -16.45 -24.31 -40.22
CA TYR A 1159 -15.81 -24.46 -41.54
C TYR A 1159 -14.55 -23.58 -41.69
N LEU A 1160 -14.60 -22.31 -41.28
CA LEU A 1160 -13.45 -21.41 -41.34
C LEU A 1160 -12.35 -21.81 -40.35
N SER A 1161 -12.71 -22.28 -39.16
CA SER A 1161 -11.75 -22.79 -38.18
C SER A 1161 -11.05 -24.05 -38.71
N GLU A 1162 -11.78 -25.01 -39.29
CA GLU A 1162 -11.19 -26.19 -39.93
C GLU A 1162 -10.33 -25.81 -41.16
N LEU A 1163 -10.77 -24.84 -41.96
CA LEU A 1163 -10.04 -24.40 -43.15
C LEU A 1163 -8.72 -23.69 -42.81
N LEU A 1164 -8.70 -22.90 -41.73
CA LEU A 1164 -7.55 -22.09 -41.31
C LEU A 1164 -6.63 -22.79 -40.31
N ASN A 1165 -7.15 -23.73 -39.50
CA ASN A 1165 -6.41 -24.50 -38.51
C ASN A 1165 -6.14 -25.96 -38.92
N GLY A 1166 -6.77 -26.45 -40.01
CA GLY A 1166 -6.58 -27.81 -40.51
C GLY A 1166 -5.12 -28.08 -40.87
N GLU A 1167 -4.62 -29.23 -40.41
CA GLU A 1167 -3.23 -29.68 -40.58
C GLU A 1167 -2.73 -29.50 -42.03
N ARG A 1168 -1.61 -28.79 -42.17
CA ARG A 1168 -0.81 -28.68 -43.39
C ARG A 1168 0.10 -29.88 -43.58
#